data_AF-A0A399WY09-F1
#
_entry.id   AF-A0A399WY09-F1
#
_cell.length_a   1.000
_cell.length_b   1.000
_cell.length_c   1.000
_cell.angle_alpha   90.00
_cell.angle_beta   90.00
_cell.angle_gamma   90.00
#
_symmetry.space_group_name_H-M   'P 1'
#
loop_
_entity.id
_entity.type
_entity.pdbx_description
1 polymer ?
#
loop_
_entity_poly.entity_id
_entity_poly.type
_entity_poly.pdbx_seq_one_letter_code
_entity_poly.pdbx_strand_id
1 'polypeptide(L)'
;MPLHPSVADTLQTLAAEAGAAPLLALGQTVFWDEPLKALLPSVAEEAGFPIRLIAGVHDTDYFAKLPGGLASNKQYVALPKNDGSTKGFWSAAAEFSAMFGGETPVTREAYSDAGVFLEKLAKGDPEFVDRATEAYGWRGIAATDSTPRVAGEIPLSAVFPCLNETLRWALETTVSSLCDGTQQHEGRAEAARLQQIVCETLDGCHGRTLSTFYECLLPQMHKFATGEECVAEITRTFKLLRFARDSWHLPRFEFVSIFLDPATAEAAKGAYDEAVRGTEVYQLARFGTGAIPFDLVIPGVGRGTIRLTPKFLIVMTPQPVFVALKSPIESLEELAAVVERRFGEVALIGKAITLISMLSREFVFAFHEHASMYVSHTRRLHDILLRNGIRVKSNPILRIHLHAWDALEATDRWFQLPEEMRRPFGSEQVSGKTIARSWKTVIEQQQQNLDRMRDARRPRQLVQTLARIKGGRWEPLGEEYEKLSAQLQALRTRTRDIGQQIAGVYEQLRSIKADWQKLEREKGDHFRRTHASGQPSLDDVKARAEFTERIRELRLQRKAARARLADLRAQIAREFQCESAIAARERRREIVREAEMARLRVVRDALITIRALEQSNVRPSAWWMPLVTPDGSWIRGIKERMELRLEPLIGEAT
;
A
#
# COMPACT_ATOMS: atom_id res chain seq x y z
N MET A 1 20.28 23.77 -20.45
CA MET A 1 19.65 23.16 -21.65
C MET A 1 18.29 23.79 -21.84
N PRO A 2 17.67 23.78 -23.05
CA PRO A 2 16.29 24.25 -23.20
C PRO A 2 15.33 23.39 -22.35
N LEU A 3 14.24 24.00 -21.88
CA LEU A 3 13.14 23.30 -21.21
C LEU A 3 12.55 22.20 -22.11
N HIS A 4 11.89 21.21 -21.51
CA HIS A 4 11.19 20.18 -22.25
C HIS A 4 10.08 20.79 -23.15
N PRO A 5 9.92 20.35 -24.42
CA PRO A 5 8.96 20.96 -25.35
C PRO A 5 7.52 20.99 -24.83
N SER A 6 7.11 19.98 -24.06
CA SER A 6 5.76 19.90 -23.48
C SER A 6 5.39 21.09 -22.60
N VAL A 7 6.38 21.79 -22.02
CA VAL A 7 6.16 22.94 -21.14
C VAL A 7 5.49 24.07 -21.92
N ALA A 8 6.13 24.51 -23.01
CA ALA A 8 5.62 25.61 -23.82
C ALA A 8 4.27 25.25 -24.47
N ASP A 9 4.16 24.05 -25.04
CA ASP A 9 2.93 23.58 -25.69
C ASP A 9 1.74 23.52 -24.70
N THR A 10 1.98 23.03 -23.49
CA THR A 10 0.96 22.93 -22.44
C THR A 10 0.56 24.29 -21.91
N LEU A 11 1.52 25.19 -21.67
CA LEU A 11 1.23 26.54 -21.17
C LEU A 11 0.50 27.40 -22.21
N GLN A 12 0.82 27.24 -23.49
CA GLN A 12 0.07 27.87 -24.58
C GLN A 12 -1.39 27.40 -24.60
N THR A 13 -1.61 26.09 -24.51
CA THR A 13 -2.95 25.50 -24.46
C THR A 13 -3.70 25.96 -23.22
N LEU A 14 -3.03 25.99 -22.07
CA LEU A 14 -3.62 26.46 -20.82
C LEU A 14 -4.07 27.92 -20.90
N ALA A 15 -3.25 28.79 -21.49
CA ALA A 15 -3.59 30.20 -21.69
C ALA A 15 -4.82 30.36 -22.60
N ALA A 16 -4.99 29.48 -23.60
CA ALA A 16 -6.16 29.48 -24.47
C ALA A 16 -7.44 28.98 -23.76
N GLU A 17 -7.34 27.94 -22.91
CA GLU A 17 -8.49 27.31 -22.26
C GLU A 17 -8.92 28.00 -20.95
N ALA A 18 -7.96 28.37 -20.11
CA ALA A 18 -8.19 28.89 -18.76
C ALA A 18 -7.89 30.39 -18.62
N GLY A 19 -7.34 31.03 -19.66
CA GLY A 19 -7.02 32.46 -19.66
C GLY A 19 -6.02 32.83 -18.57
N ALA A 20 -6.35 33.87 -17.79
CA ALA A 20 -5.52 34.37 -16.69
C ALA A 20 -5.81 33.69 -15.33
N ALA A 21 -6.46 32.52 -15.33
CA ALA A 21 -6.74 31.80 -14.09
C ALA A 21 -5.43 31.48 -13.34
N PRO A 22 -5.33 31.76 -12.02
CA PRO A 22 -4.13 31.45 -11.27
C PRO A 22 -3.96 29.94 -11.12
N LEU A 23 -2.70 29.49 -11.07
CA LEU A 23 -2.38 28.15 -10.62
C LEU A 23 -2.60 28.05 -9.12
N LEU A 24 -3.22 26.96 -8.68
CA LEU A 24 -3.46 26.66 -7.27
C LEU A 24 -2.74 25.37 -6.88
N ALA A 25 -1.83 25.50 -5.93
CA ALA A 25 -1.10 24.41 -5.30
C ALA A 25 -1.53 24.33 -3.84
N LEU A 26 -2.12 23.19 -3.42
CA LEU A 26 -2.61 22.97 -2.06
C LEU A 26 -1.92 21.76 -1.45
N GLY A 27 -0.95 22.02 -0.57
CA GLY A 27 -0.24 20.98 0.18
C GLY A 27 -0.73 20.89 1.61
N GLN A 28 -0.92 19.68 2.11
CA GLN A 28 -1.24 19.47 3.53
C GLN A 28 0.01 19.57 4.40
N THR A 29 1.19 19.25 3.86
CA THR A 29 2.49 19.47 4.52
C THR A 29 3.44 20.27 3.66
N VAL A 30 4.27 21.08 4.31
CA VAL A 30 5.42 21.77 3.70
C VAL A 30 6.67 20.91 3.71
N PHE A 31 6.61 19.77 4.41
CA PHE A 31 7.67 18.78 4.49
C PHE A 31 7.37 17.60 3.58
N TRP A 32 7.06 17.84 2.30
CA TRP A 32 7.20 16.77 1.31
C TRP A 32 7.50 17.33 -0.08
N ASP A 33 6.67 17.03 -1.07
CA ASP A 33 6.82 17.36 -2.48
C ASP A 33 6.21 18.72 -2.87
N GLU A 34 5.35 19.29 -2.03
CA GLU A 34 4.66 20.55 -2.31
C GLU A 34 5.62 21.71 -2.66
N PRO A 35 6.74 21.92 -1.92
CA PRO A 35 7.61 23.06 -2.20
C PRO A 35 8.26 23.05 -3.60
N LEU A 36 8.30 21.91 -4.30
CA LEU A 36 8.85 21.84 -5.66
C LEU A 36 7.96 22.51 -6.71
N LYS A 37 6.67 22.73 -6.42
CA LYS A 37 5.77 23.46 -7.33
C LYS A 37 6.14 24.94 -7.45
N ALA A 38 6.98 25.44 -6.54
CA ALA A 38 7.59 26.77 -6.63
C ALA A 38 8.48 26.96 -7.86
N LEU A 39 8.87 25.88 -8.56
CA LEU A 39 9.55 25.96 -9.85
C LEU A 39 8.64 26.47 -10.98
N LEU A 40 7.32 26.30 -10.88
CA LEU A 40 6.40 26.58 -11.99
C LEU A 40 6.47 28.03 -12.48
N PRO A 41 6.47 29.07 -11.62
CA PRO A 41 6.59 30.45 -12.09
C PRO A 41 7.88 30.69 -12.91
N SER A 42 9.02 30.19 -12.42
CA SER A 42 10.34 30.33 -13.09
C SER A 42 10.36 29.57 -14.43
N VAL A 43 9.84 28.34 -14.46
CA VAL A 43 9.71 27.53 -15.68
C VAL A 43 8.79 28.20 -16.71
N ALA A 44 7.66 28.74 -16.26
CA ALA A 44 6.67 29.35 -17.14
C ALA A 44 7.14 30.71 -17.68
N GLU A 45 7.84 31.50 -16.87
CA GLU A 45 8.49 32.74 -17.31
C GLU A 45 9.55 32.48 -18.38
N GLU A 46 10.42 31.48 -18.18
CA GLU A 46 11.42 31.07 -19.17
C GLU A 46 10.79 30.55 -20.48
N ALA A 47 9.61 29.93 -20.40
CA ALA A 47 8.83 29.51 -21.56
C ALA A 47 8.03 30.66 -22.23
N GLY A 48 8.04 31.87 -21.67
CA GLY A 48 7.33 33.03 -22.22
C GLY A 48 5.84 33.12 -21.83
N PHE A 49 5.41 32.36 -20.82
CA PHE A 49 4.03 32.32 -20.33
C PHE A 49 3.99 32.61 -18.82
N PRO A 50 4.16 33.88 -18.38
CA PRO A 50 4.15 34.19 -16.96
C PRO A 50 2.81 33.81 -16.31
N ILE A 51 2.88 33.10 -15.18
CA ILE A 51 1.73 32.61 -14.43
C ILE A 51 1.75 33.13 -13.00
N ARG A 52 0.55 33.32 -12.43
CA ARG A 52 0.40 33.57 -10.99
C ARG A 52 0.21 32.24 -10.28
N LEU A 53 1.08 31.95 -9.31
CA LEU A 53 0.96 30.80 -8.42
C LEU A 53 0.40 31.22 -7.06
N ILE A 54 -0.66 30.55 -6.63
CA ILE A 54 -1.18 30.59 -5.27
C ILE A 54 -0.82 29.27 -4.60
N ALA A 55 0.05 29.33 -3.59
CA ALA A 55 0.47 28.19 -2.80
C ALA A 55 -0.21 28.22 -1.43
N GLY A 56 -1.05 27.24 -1.15
CA GLY A 56 -1.87 27.19 0.05
C GLY A 56 -1.55 26.01 0.95
N VAL A 57 -1.55 26.25 2.26
CA VAL A 57 -1.60 25.17 3.25
C VAL A 57 -3.03 24.65 3.35
N HIS A 58 -3.21 23.37 3.09
CA HIS A 58 -4.52 22.71 3.18
C HIS A 58 -4.84 22.34 4.64
N ASP A 59 -5.39 23.32 5.35
CA ASP A 59 -5.72 23.32 6.77
C ASP A 59 -7.16 22.94 7.12
N THR A 60 -8.05 22.80 6.13
CA THR A 60 -9.47 22.45 6.34
C THR A 60 -9.74 20.94 6.45
N ASP A 61 -8.73 20.10 6.20
CA ASP A 61 -8.86 18.66 6.34
C ASP A 61 -8.61 18.16 7.77
N TYR A 62 -8.97 16.91 8.05
CA TYR A 62 -8.68 16.32 9.36
C TYR A 62 -7.18 16.04 9.52
N PHE A 63 -6.68 16.29 10.73
CA PHE A 63 -5.36 15.81 11.14
C PHE A 63 -5.39 14.28 11.31
N ALA A 64 -4.26 13.65 11.03
CA ALA A 64 -4.14 12.21 11.01
C ALA A 64 -4.40 11.58 12.38
N LYS A 65 -5.04 10.40 12.38
CA LYS A 65 -5.24 9.56 13.57
C LYS A 65 -5.29 8.08 13.16
N LEU A 66 -4.98 7.18 14.07
CA LEU A 66 -5.22 5.75 13.82
C LEU A 66 -6.67 5.35 14.14
N PRO A 67 -7.32 4.58 13.26
CA PRO A 67 -8.57 3.91 13.59
C PRO A 67 -8.42 3.05 14.86
N GLY A 68 -9.24 3.29 15.88
CA GLY A 68 -9.17 2.56 17.16
C GLY A 68 -8.30 3.20 18.25
N GLY A 69 -7.56 4.27 17.93
CA GLY A 69 -6.68 4.97 18.88
C GLY A 69 -5.34 4.25 19.12
N LEU A 70 -4.43 4.94 19.82
CA LEU A 70 -3.09 4.44 20.15
C LEU A 70 -2.89 4.46 21.66
N ALA A 71 -2.43 3.34 22.22
CA ALA A 71 -1.88 3.32 23.56
C ALA A 71 -0.51 4.01 23.55
N SER A 72 -0.45 5.29 23.93
CA SER A 72 0.78 6.06 24.01
C SER A 72 0.68 7.14 25.09
N ASN A 73 1.81 7.41 25.75
CA ASN A 73 1.93 8.51 26.72
C ASN A 73 2.17 9.87 26.03
N LYS A 74 2.45 9.89 24.72
CA LYS A 74 2.58 11.11 23.91
C LYS A 74 1.22 11.43 23.25
N GLN A 75 0.91 12.71 23.10
CA GLN A 75 -0.30 13.16 22.38
C GLN A 75 -0.19 12.95 20.86
N TYR A 76 1.03 13.02 20.33
CA TYR A 76 1.33 12.81 18.90
C TYR A 76 2.48 11.82 18.77
N VAL A 77 2.38 10.96 17.76
CA VAL A 77 3.40 9.94 17.46
C VAL A 77 3.66 9.86 15.96
N ALA A 78 4.92 9.71 15.59
CA ALA A 78 5.31 9.41 14.22
C ALA A 78 5.19 7.91 13.99
N LEU A 79 4.50 7.53 12.90
CA LEU A 79 4.21 6.14 12.58
C LEU A 79 4.61 5.83 11.14
N PRO A 80 5.14 4.61 10.89
CA PRO A 80 5.27 4.11 9.54
C PRO A 80 3.89 3.71 8.98
N LYS A 81 3.81 3.55 7.65
CA LYS A 81 2.64 2.95 7.00
C LYS A 81 2.91 1.47 6.72
N ASN A 82 2.00 0.60 7.14
CA ASN A 82 2.05 -0.84 6.90
C ASN A 82 0.62 -1.36 6.64
N ASP A 83 0.48 -2.61 6.19
CA ASP A 83 -0.84 -3.25 5.98
C ASP A 83 -1.31 -4.01 7.23
N GLY A 84 -0.68 -3.84 8.39
CA GLY A 84 -1.05 -4.46 9.66
C GLY A 84 -1.61 -3.45 10.66
N SER A 85 -0.84 -3.10 11.68
CA SER A 85 -1.24 -2.21 12.78
C SER A 85 -1.60 -0.78 12.33
N THR A 86 -1.00 -0.28 11.25
CA THR A 86 -1.30 1.05 10.68
C THR A 86 -2.12 0.95 9.41
N LYS A 87 -2.84 -0.17 9.22
CA LYS A 87 -3.77 -0.31 8.09
C LYS A 87 -4.88 0.74 8.16
N GLY A 88 -5.04 1.51 7.08
CA GLY A 88 -5.98 2.63 7.03
C GLY A 88 -5.46 3.89 7.71
N PHE A 89 -4.22 3.90 8.18
CA PHE A 89 -3.52 5.13 8.53
C PHE A 89 -3.35 5.98 7.28
N TRP A 90 -3.80 7.21 7.37
CA TRP A 90 -3.55 8.24 6.39
C TRP A 90 -3.07 9.48 7.14
N SER A 91 -1.95 10.03 6.69
CA SER A 91 -1.38 11.27 7.19
C SER A 91 -1.14 12.17 6.00
N ALA A 92 -1.42 13.45 6.16
CA ALA A 92 -1.13 14.44 5.14
C ALA A 92 -0.60 15.76 5.69
N ALA A 93 -1.01 16.13 6.90
CA ALA A 93 -0.60 17.40 7.51
C ALA A 93 0.81 17.37 8.14
N ALA A 94 1.48 16.23 8.20
CA ALA A 94 2.78 16.07 8.85
C ALA A 94 3.46 14.78 8.38
N GLU A 95 3.77 14.71 7.10
CA GLU A 95 4.46 13.58 6.46
C GLU A 95 5.92 13.90 6.23
N PHE A 96 6.76 12.86 6.23
CA PHE A 96 8.19 12.98 5.96
C PHE A 96 8.66 11.74 5.21
N SER A 97 9.48 11.94 4.17
CA SER A 97 10.25 10.86 3.55
C SER A 97 11.74 11.15 3.54
N ALA A 98 12.52 10.14 3.93
CA ALA A 98 13.95 10.07 3.71
C ALA A 98 14.25 9.65 2.26
N MET A 99 15.49 9.87 1.79
CA MET A 99 15.93 9.45 0.46
C MET A 99 15.53 7.99 0.14
N PHE A 100 15.03 7.77 -1.08
CA PHE A 100 14.45 6.49 -1.54
C PHE A 100 13.15 6.06 -0.84
N GLY A 101 12.66 6.84 0.13
CA GLY A 101 11.43 6.55 0.86
C GLY A 101 10.16 6.97 0.13
N GLY A 102 9.06 6.31 0.45
CA GLY A 102 7.73 6.62 -0.08
C GLY A 102 6.62 6.12 0.83
N GLU A 103 5.44 6.73 0.74
CA GLU A 103 4.30 6.38 1.60
C GLU A 103 3.75 4.97 1.31
N THR A 104 3.94 4.42 0.11
CA THR A 104 3.22 3.21 -0.32
C THR A 104 3.71 1.95 0.40
N PRO A 105 2.87 1.32 1.25
CA PRO A 105 3.23 0.07 1.92
C PRO A 105 3.20 -1.10 0.93
N VAL A 106 3.82 -2.22 1.30
CA VAL A 106 3.69 -3.48 0.56
C VAL A 106 2.48 -4.25 1.10
N THR A 107 1.41 -4.36 0.32
CA THR A 107 0.16 -4.98 0.78
C THR A 107 0.28 -6.51 0.90
N ARG A 108 -0.52 -7.12 1.78
CA ARG A 108 -0.65 -8.59 1.86
C ARG A 108 -1.08 -9.20 0.53
N GLU A 109 -1.96 -8.49 -0.19
CA GLU A 109 -2.39 -8.87 -1.53
C GLU A 109 -1.22 -8.92 -2.51
N ALA A 110 -0.35 -7.91 -2.54
CA ALA A 110 0.84 -7.91 -3.39
C ALA A 110 1.81 -9.07 -3.07
N TYR A 111 1.92 -9.45 -1.79
CA TYR A 111 2.66 -10.66 -1.39
C TYR A 111 2.00 -11.92 -1.92
N SER A 112 0.68 -12.05 -1.77
CA SER A 112 -0.10 -13.19 -2.27
C SER A 112 0.02 -13.33 -3.79
N ASP A 113 -0.02 -12.23 -4.54
CA ASP A 113 0.13 -12.21 -6.00
C ASP A 113 1.53 -12.66 -6.44
N ALA A 114 2.56 -12.35 -5.64
CA ALA A 114 3.91 -12.88 -5.79
C ALA A 114 4.09 -14.30 -5.18
N GLY A 115 3.00 -14.90 -4.71
CA GLY A 115 2.85 -16.23 -4.10
C GLY A 115 3.47 -16.43 -2.72
N VAL A 116 3.69 -15.35 -1.97
CA VAL A 116 4.08 -15.38 -0.56
C VAL A 116 2.83 -15.36 0.32
N PHE A 117 2.65 -16.39 1.14
CA PHE A 117 1.56 -16.46 2.11
C PHE A 117 2.02 -15.94 3.48
N LEU A 118 1.86 -14.64 3.73
CA LEU A 118 2.38 -13.98 4.93
C LEU A 118 1.84 -14.56 6.23
N GLU A 119 0.55 -14.87 6.32
CA GLU A 119 -0.11 -15.37 7.53
C GLU A 119 0.51 -16.69 7.98
N LYS A 120 0.85 -17.54 6.99
CA LYS A 120 1.50 -18.84 7.23
C LYS A 120 2.92 -18.67 7.76
N LEU A 121 3.64 -17.64 7.30
CA LEU A 121 4.99 -17.33 7.75
C LEU A 121 4.99 -16.65 9.13
N ALA A 122 4.06 -15.73 9.35
CA ALA A 122 3.88 -15.00 10.60
C ALA A 122 3.51 -15.92 11.77
N LYS A 123 2.79 -17.03 11.51
CA LYS A 123 2.31 -17.96 12.55
C LYS A 123 1.55 -17.25 13.68
N GLY A 124 0.81 -16.20 13.33
CA GLY A 124 0.06 -15.39 14.29
C GLY A 124 0.84 -14.26 14.96
N ASP A 125 2.10 -13.99 14.59
CA ASP A 125 2.85 -12.80 15.01
C ASP A 125 2.42 -11.56 14.19
N PRO A 126 1.69 -10.59 14.77
CA PRO A 126 1.27 -9.39 14.06
C PRO A 126 2.44 -8.46 13.70
N GLU A 127 3.48 -8.40 14.53
CA GLU A 127 4.63 -7.53 14.29
C GLU A 127 5.44 -7.99 13.08
N PHE A 128 5.45 -9.30 12.81
CA PHE A 128 6.03 -9.84 11.60
C PHE A 128 5.37 -9.26 10.34
N VAL A 129 4.05 -9.16 10.35
CA VAL A 129 3.29 -8.60 9.22
C VAL A 129 3.57 -7.10 9.10
N ASP A 130 3.61 -6.37 10.22
CA ASP A 130 3.93 -4.94 10.23
C ASP A 130 5.31 -4.70 9.58
N ARG A 131 6.36 -5.36 10.07
CA ARG A 131 7.72 -5.24 9.51
C ARG A 131 7.79 -5.66 8.04
N ALA A 132 7.07 -6.71 7.66
CA ALA A 132 7.08 -7.19 6.27
C ALA A 132 6.33 -6.26 5.31
N THR A 133 5.32 -5.54 5.79
CA THR A 133 4.45 -4.70 4.94
C THR A 133 4.77 -3.21 5.05
N GLU A 134 5.66 -2.82 5.96
CA GLU A 134 6.09 -1.45 6.18
C GLU A 134 6.68 -0.82 4.90
N ALA A 135 6.18 0.38 4.59
CA ALA A 135 6.70 1.29 3.58
C ALA A 135 8.10 1.78 4.01
N TYR A 136 9.07 1.69 3.10
CA TYR A 136 10.43 2.13 3.41
C TYR A 136 10.51 3.65 3.50
N GLY A 137 11.23 4.16 4.51
CA GLY A 137 11.72 5.54 4.54
C GLY A 137 10.64 6.62 4.64
N TRP A 138 9.42 6.31 5.04
CA TRP A 138 8.33 7.28 5.23
C TRP A 138 7.73 7.21 6.63
N ARG A 139 7.37 8.37 7.20
CA ARG A 139 6.61 8.48 8.46
C ARG A 139 5.58 9.60 8.37
N GLY A 140 4.42 9.37 8.99
CA GLY A 140 3.40 10.38 9.22
C GLY A 140 3.12 10.56 10.70
N ILE A 141 2.76 11.77 11.13
CA ILE A 141 2.44 12.05 12.52
C ILE A 141 0.93 11.93 12.75
N ALA A 142 0.55 11.08 13.70
CA ALA A 142 -0.83 10.87 14.12
C ALA A 142 -1.09 11.43 15.52
N ALA A 143 -2.30 11.98 15.72
CA ALA A 143 -2.85 12.15 17.05
C ALA A 143 -3.15 10.77 17.67
N THR A 144 -2.84 10.62 18.96
CA THR A 144 -3.12 9.38 19.71
C THR A 144 -4.56 9.32 20.22
N ASP A 145 -5.18 10.50 20.41
CA ASP A 145 -6.60 10.60 20.73
C ASP A 145 -7.49 10.29 19.50
N SER A 146 -8.68 9.73 19.75
CA SER A 146 -9.61 9.34 18.69
C SER A 146 -10.50 10.49 18.21
N THR A 147 -10.38 11.68 18.81
CA THR A 147 -11.22 12.84 18.51
C THR A 147 -10.77 13.45 17.18
N PRO A 148 -11.66 13.54 16.17
CA PRO A 148 -11.29 14.16 14.91
C PRO A 148 -11.04 15.67 15.14
N ARG A 149 -9.87 16.15 14.71
CA ARG A 149 -9.51 17.57 14.73
C ARG A 149 -9.15 18.03 13.34
N VAL A 150 -9.48 19.27 13.02
CA VAL A 150 -9.09 19.90 11.75
C VAL A 150 -7.63 20.33 11.86
N ALA A 151 -6.84 20.14 10.80
CA ALA A 151 -5.40 20.46 10.78
C ALA A 151 -5.12 21.92 11.18
N GLY A 152 -5.98 22.85 10.75
CA GLY A 152 -5.93 24.27 11.10
C GLY A 152 -6.03 24.60 12.58
N GLU A 153 -6.55 23.68 13.39
CA GLU A 153 -6.77 23.87 14.84
C GLU A 153 -5.74 23.14 15.71
N ILE A 154 -4.80 22.42 15.10
CA ILE A 154 -3.78 21.68 15.84
C ILE A 154 -2.83 22.66 16.54
N PRO A 155 -2.73 22.65 17.89
CA PRO A 155 -1.83 23.53 18.61
C PRO A 155 -0.37 23.21 18.25
N LEU A 156 0.36 24.23 17.78
CA LEU A 156 1.73 24.07 17.33
C LEU A 156 2.62 23.54 18.48
N SER A 157 2.50 24.13 19.67
CA SER A 157 3.30 23.75 20.84
C SER A 157 3.17 22.27 21.22
N ALA A 158 2.03 21.64 20.93
CA ALA A 158 1.78 20.25 21.26
C ALA A 158 2.35 19.29 20.20
N VAL A 159 2.27 19.64 18.91
CA VAL A 159 2.73 18.77 17.80
C VAL A 159 4.19 19.00 17.44
N PHE A 160 4.73 20.20 17.66
CA PHE A 160 6.07 20.60 17.21
C PHE A 160 7.20 19.69 17.70
N PRO A 161 7.23 19.21 18.96
CA PRO A 161 8.29 18.29 19.40
C PRO A 161 8.37 17.02 18.54
N CYS A 162 7.21 16.42 18.22
CA CYS A 162 7.15 15.22 17.37
C CYS A 162 7.49 15.55 15.91
N LEU A 163 7.02 16.70 15.41
CA LEU A 163 7.33 17.23 14.08
C LEU A 163 8.83 17.41 13.90
N ASN A 164 9.50 18.05 14.85
CA ASN A 164 10.94 18.29 14.78
C ASN A 164 11.76 16.99 14.92
N GLU A 165 11.38 16.09 15.84
CA GLU A 165 11.99 14.76 15.97
C GLU A 165 11.90 13.96 14.66
N THR A 166 10.74 14.01 13.99
CA THR A 166 10.53 13.29 12.73
C THR A 166 11.29 13.92 11.57
N LEU A 167 11.33 15.25 11.48
CA LEU A 167 12.16 15.95 10.50
C LEU A 167 13.63 15.58 10.67
N ARG A 168 14.16 15.62 11.89
CA ARG A 168 15.55 15.22 12.18
C ARG A 168 15.84 13.80 11.72
N TRP A 169 14.95 12.85 12.04
CA TRP A 169 15.08 11.47 11.56
C TRP A 169 15.16 11.40 10.03
N ALA A 170 14.28 12.12 9.31
CA ALA A 170 14.26 12.10 7.85
C ALA A 170 15.54 12.71 7.25
N LEU A 171 16.04 13.80 7.83
CA LEU A 171 17.29 14.45 7.40
C LEU A 171 18.51 13.58 7.68
N GLU A 172 18.64 13.04 8.89
CA GLU A 172 19.75 12.17 9.26
C GLU A 172 19.77 10.89 8.39
N THR A 173 18.61 10.27 8.15
CA THR A 173 18.49 9.10 7.28
C THR A 173 18.86 9.43 5.82
N THR A 174 18.44 10.60 5.32
CA THR A 174 18.79 11.07 3.97
C THR A 174 20.30 11.29 3.84
N VAL A 175 20.92 11.98 4.80
CA VAL A 175 22.37 12.23 4.74
C VAL A 175 23.18 10.94 4.90
N SER A 176 22.73 9.99 5.71
CA SER A 176 23.34 8.67 5.83
C SER A 176 23.28 7.84 4.53
N SER A 177 22.44 8.23 3.57
CA SER A 177 22.42 7.61 2.24
C SER A 177 23.51 8.13 1.29
N LEU A 178 24.34 9.10 1.69
CA LEU A 178 25.46 9.60 0.88
C LEU A 178 26.75 8.81 1.21
N CYS A 179 27.53 8.42 0.20
CA CYS A 179 28.64 7.47 0.36
C CYS A 179 29.91 8.05 0.99
N ASP A 180 30.36 9.25 0.58
CA ASP A 180 31.64 9.79 1.02
C ASP A 180 31.49 10.83 2.15
N GLY A 181 32.56 11.01 2.94
CA GLY A 181 32.55 11.90 4.10
C GLY A 181 32.34 13.38 3.75
N THR A 182 32.70 13.80 2.54
CA THR A 182 32.54 15.17 2.05
C THR A 182 31.08 15.44 1.68
N GLN A 183 30.45 14.56 0.90
CA GLN A 183 29.02 14.56 0.57
C GLN A 183 28.18 14.55 1.85
N GLN A 184 28.53 13.69 2.81
CA GLN A 184 27.86 13.68 4.10
C GLN A 184 28.04 14.99 4.87
N HIS A 185 29.24 15.58 4.87
CA HIS A 185 29.48 16.86 5.54
C HIS A 185 28.66 18.00 4.94
N GLU A 186 28.65 18.12 3.61
CA GLU A 186 27.84 19.08 2.85
C GLU A 186 26.34 18.88 3.12
N GLY A 187 25.85 17.64 3.04
CA GLY A 187 24.46 17.32 3.33
C GLY A 187 24.07 17.61 4.79
N ARG A 188 24.98 17.40 5.76
CA ARG A 188 24.76 17.79 7.17
C ARG A 188 24.66 19.30 7.34
N ALA A 189 25.45 20.08 6.60
CA ALA A 189 25.39 21.53 6.64
C ALA A 189 24.02 22.04 6.15
N GLU A 190 23.52 21.53 5.03
CA GLU A 190 22.19 21.90 4.53
C GLU A 190 21.05 21.36 5.42
N ALA A 191 21.20 20.17 6.02
CA ALA A 191 20.26 19.68 7.02
C ALA A 191 20.19 20.59 8.27
N ALA A 192 21.34 21.09 8.74
CA ALA A 192 21.41 22.05 9.84
C ALA A 192 20.78 23.39 9.46
N ARG A 193 20.99 23.85 8.23
CA ARG A 193 20.36 25.06 7.69
C ARG A 193 18.84 24.94 7.64
N LEU A 194 18.30 23.81 7.16
CA LEU A 194 16.86 23.58 7.17
C LEU A 194 16.29 23.56 8.59
N GLN A 195 16.99 22.90 9.52
CA GLN A 195 16.62 22.91 10.94
C GLN A 195 16.60 24.33 11.52
N GLN A 196 17.59 25.16 11.17
CA GLN A 196 17.63 26.55 11.56
C GLN A 196 16.43 27.33 11.01
N ILE A 197 16.11 27.18 9.71
CA ILE A 197 14.93 27.81 9.09
C ILE A 197 13.64 27.45 9.85
N VAL A 198 13.48 26.17 10.21
CA VAL A 198 12.31 25.67 10.96
C VAL A 198 12.23 26.29 12.35
N CYS A 199 13.35 26.37 13.07
CA CYS A 199 13.42 26.98 14.41
C CYS A 199 13.22 28.51 14.38
N GLU A 200 13.88 29.22 13.47
CA GLU A 200 13.70 30.67 13.30
C GLU A 200 12.26 31.01 12.93
N THR A 201 11.61 30.18 12.11
CA THR A 201 10.19 30.33 11.79
C THR A 201 9.32 30.09 13.01
N LEU A 202 9.66 29.12 13.88
CA LEU A 202 8.93 28.90 15.13
C LEU A 202 9.00 30.13 16.05
N ASP A 203 10.17 30.73 16.16
CA ASP A 203 10.41 31.89 17.04
C ASP A 203 9.80 33.18 16.47
N GLY A 204 9.86 33.36 15.14
CA GLY A 204 9.38 34.57 14.46
C GLY A 204 7.90 34.56 14.07
N CYS A 205 7.28 33.38 13.89
CA CYS A 205 5.88 33.28 13.50
C CYS A 205 4.98 33.37 14.75
N HIS A 206 4.15 34.42 14.85
CA HIS A 206 3.20 34.59 15.96
C HIS A 206 2.01 33.59 15.94
N GLY A 207 2.05 32.57 15.08
CA GLY A 207 1.01 31.57 14.92
C GLY A 207 0.96 30.57 16.07
N ARG A 208 -0.25 30.28 16.58
CA ARG A 208 -0.46 29.27 17.65
C ARG A 208 -0.79 27.87 17.12
N THR A 209 -1.02 27.74 15.82
CA THR A 209 -1.47 26.49 15.19
C THR A 209 -0.48 26.02 14.12
N LEU A 210 -0.52 24.72 13.84
CA LEU A 210 0.32 24.07 12.81
C LEU A 210 0.21 24.78 11.46
N SER A 211 -1.00 25.14 11.04
CA SER A 211 -1.22 25.72 9.72
C SER A 211 -0.71 27.14 9.58
N THR A 212 -0.76 27.96 10.64
CA THR A 212 -0.13 29.29 10.61
C THR A 212 1.39 29.16 10.56
N PHE A 213 1.96 28.19 11.29
CA PHE A 213 3.40 27.90 11.20
C PHE A 213 3.79 27.48 9.77
N TYR A 214 3.02 26.60 9.13
CA TYR A 214 3.26 26.22 7.73
C TYR A 214 3.10 27.38 6.76
N GLU A 215 2.12 28.25 6.97
CA GLU A 215 1.93 29.48 6.17
C GLU A 215 3.19 30.39 6.26
N CYS A 216 3.77 30.54 7.46
CA CYS A 216 5.04 31.26 7.65
C CYS A 216 6.25 30.55 7.03
N LEU A 217 6.30 29.21 7.12
CA LEU A 217 7.45 28.40 6.71
C LEU A 217 7.52 28.20 5.18
N LEU A 218 6.38 28.14 4.50
CA LEU A 218 6.30 27.76 3.09
C LEU A 218 7.18 28.61 2.14
N PRO A 219 7.24 29.95 2.24
CA PRO A 219 8.18 30.75 1.46
C PRO A 219 9.64 30.33 1.61
N GLN A 220 10.07 30.08 2.86
CA GLN A 220 11.44 29.67 3.14
C GLN A 220 11.70 28.26 2.58
N MET A 221 10.70 27.37 2.63
CA MET A 221 10.80 26.04 2.01
C MET A 221 10.88 26.10 0.50
N HIS A 222 10.13 27.00 -0.16
CA HIS A 222 10.25 27.24 -1.61
C HIS A 222 11.67 27.66 -1.97
N LYS A 223 12.21 28.66 -1.26
CA LYS A 223 13.57 29.14 -1.48
C LYS A 223 14.61 28.07 -1.22
N PHE A 224 14.47 27.32 -0.13
CA PHE A 224 15.38 26.25 0.22
C PHE A 224 15.38 25.11 -0.82
N ALA A 225 14.19 24.70 -1.28
CA ALA A 225 14.05 23.61 -2.24
C ALA A 225 14.51 23.98 -3.66
N THR A 226 14.21 25.19 -4.11
CA THR A 226 14.48 25.63 -5.49
C THR A 226 15.83 26.33 -5.64
N GLY A 227 16.38 26.89 -4.56
CA GLY A 227 17.55 27.77 -4.60
C GLY A 227 17.24 29.20 -5.06
N GLU A 228 15.99 29.51 -5.40
CA GLU A 228 15.56 30.78 -5.99
C GLU A 228 14.44 31.42 -5.14
N GLU A 229 14.30 32.75 -5.19
CA GLU A 229 13.13 33.42 -4.60
C GLU A 229 11.90 33.11 -5.46
N CYS A 230 10.84 32.59 -4.85
CA CYS A 230 9.60 32.26 -5.55
C CYS A 230 8.55 33.35 -5.35
N VAL A 231 8.04 33.90 -6.46
CA VAL A 231 6.90 34.84 -6.45
C VAL A 231 5.59 34.04 -6.41
N ALA A 232 5.26 33.49 -5.23
CA ALA A 232 3.99 32.82 -4.97
C ALA A 232 3.17 33.59 -3.92
N GLU A 233 1.87 33.69 -4.13
CA GLU A 233 0.95 34.14 -3.09
C GLU A 233 0.71 33.00 -2.10
N ILE A 234 0.96 33.26 -0.83
CA ILE A 234 0.76 32.27 0.23
C ILE A 234 -0.63 32.42 0.83
N THR A 235 -1.32 31.30 1.03
CA THR A 235 -2.64 31.29 1.66
C THR A 235 -2.86 30.03 2.50
N ARG A 236 -4.08 29.90 3.03
CA ARG A 236 -4.59 28.69 3.67
C ARG A 236 -5.95 28.36 3.10
N THR A 237 -6.30 27.08 3.01
CA THR A 237 -7.61 26.67 2.51
C THR A 237 -8.77 27.29 3.27
N PHE A 238 -8.64 27.51 4.59
CA PHE A 238 -9.66 28.19 5.39
C PHE A 238 -9.88 29.63 4.90
N LYS A 239 -8.81 30.39 4.63
CA LYS A 239 -8.90 31.76 4.08
C LYS A 239 -9.46 31.75 2.66
N LEU A 240 -8.95 30.83 1.83
CA LEU A 240 -9.34 30.66 0.43
C LEU A 240 -10.82 30.29 0.26
N LEU A 241 -11.38 29.57 1.22
CA LEU A 241 -12.76 29.07 1.23
C LEU A 241 -13.63 29.76 2.28
N ARG A 242 -13.21 30.94 2.77
CA ARG A 242 -13.99 31.77 3.69
C ARG A 242 -15.34 32.07 3.06
N PHE A 243 -16.42 31.68 3.75
CA PHE A 243 -17.78 31.76 3.21
C PHE A 243 -18.67 32.63 4.09
N ALA A 244 -19.06 33.79 3.55
CA ALA A 244 -19.88 34.80 4.22
C ALA A 244 -20.67 35.63 3.19
N ARG A 245 -21.49 36.59 3.65
CA ARG A 245 -22.28 37.47 2.77
C ARG A 245 -21.45 38.28 1.75
N ASP A 246 -20.18 38.52 2.06
CA ASP A 246 -19.26 39.26 1.18
C ASP A 246 -18.44 38.36 0.23
N SER A 247 -18.52 37.03 0.36
CA SER A 247 -17.70 36.10 -0.44
C SER A 247 -18.47 35.01 -1.17
N TRP A 248 -19.76 34.79 -0.86
CA TRP A 248 -20.56 33.71 -1.48
C TRP A 248 -20.64 33.79 -3.01
N HIS A 249 -20.48 34.99 -3.58
CA HIS A 249 -20.57 35.25 -5.02
C HIS A 249 -19.27 34.92 -5.77
N LEU A 250 -18.20 34.53 -5.07
CA LEU A 250 -16.95 34.13 -5.72
C LEU A 250 -17.15 32.86 -6.57
N PRO A 251 -16.50 32.75 -7.74
CA PRO A 251 -16.72 31.64 -8.67
C PRO A 251 -16.58 30.25 -8.04
N ARG A 252 -15.65 30.10 -7.09
CA ARG A 252 -15.40 28.83 -6.37
C ARG A 252 -16.62 28.26 -5.63
N PHE A 253 -17.59 29.09 -5.25
CA PHE A 253 -18.79 28.63 -4.54
C PHE A 253 -19.96 28.32 -5.49
N GLU A 254 -19.87 28.72 -6.76
CA GLU A 254 -20.95 28.55 -7.74
C GLU A 254 -21.37 27.07 -7.89
N PHE A 255 -20.42 26.13 -7.80
CA PHE A 255 -20.71 24.69 -7.87
C PHE A 255 -21.64 24.19 -6.75
N VAL A 256 -21.74 24.90 -5.62
CA VAL A 256 -22.65 24.54 -4.52
C VAL A 256 -24.10 24.80 -4.93
N SER A 257 -24.35 25.80 -5.78
CA SER A 257 -25.71 26.22 -6.18
C SER A 257 -26.54 25.10 -6.80
N ILE A 258 -25.93 24.19 -7.58
CA ILE A 258 -26.63 23.07 -8.22
C ILE A 258 -27.18 22.04 -7.22
N PHE A 259 -26.71 22.08 -5.97
CA PHE A 259 -27.22 21.23 -4.88
C PHE A 259 -28.24 21.95 -4.00
N LEU A 260 -28.43 23.26 -4.19
CA LEU A 260 -29.39 24.10 -3.47
C LEU A 260 -30.63 24.40 -4.31
N ASP A 261 -30.45 24.64 -5.61
CA ASP A 261 -31.52 24.98 -6.54
C ASP A 261 -32.52 23.81 -6.68
N PRO A 262 -33.81 23.99 -6.35
CA PRO A 262 -34.83 22.95 -6.47
C PRO A 262 -34.93 22.30 -7.86
N ALA A 263 -34.58 23.03 -8.93
CA ALA A 263 -34.62 22.53 -10.30
C ALA A 263 -33.51 21.51 -10.60
N THR A 264 -32.38 21.54 -9.88
CA THR A 264 -31.20 20.72 -10.17
C THR A 264 -30.74 19.83 -9.01
N ALA A 265 -31.16 20.13 -7.77
CA ALA A 265 -30.65 19.51 -6.56
C ALA A 265 -30.76 17.99 -6.53
N GLU A 266 -31.90 17.41 -6.93
CA GLU A 266 -32.08 15.95 -6.92
C GLU A 266 -31.21 15.25 -7.97
N ALA A 267 -31.10 15.81 -9.17
CA ALA A 267 -30.22 15.29 -10.21
C ALA A 267 -28.75 15.39 -9.80
N ALA A 268 -28.34 16.50 -9.17
CA ALA A 268 -26.97 16.68 -8.70
C ALA A 268 -26.59 15.71 -7.57
N LYS A 269 -27.48 15.47 -6.59
CA LYS A 269 -27.29 14.46 -5.54
C LYS A 269 -27.19 13.05 -6.12
N GLY A 270 -28.07 12.70 -7.06
CA GLY A 270 -28.02 11.43 -7.77
C GLY A 270 -26.71 11.23 -8.53
N ALA A 271 -26.23 12.27 -9.21
CA ALA A 271 -24.96 12.26 -9.93
C ALA A 271 -23.76 12.04 -8.99
N TYR A 272 -23.74 12.69 -7.83
CA TYR A 272 -22.72 12.46 -6.80
C TYR A 272 -22.70 11.00 -6.33
N ASP A 273 -23.86 10.47 -5.93
CA ASP A 273 -23.96 9.10 -5.40
C ASP A 273 -23.64 8.02 -6.43
N GLU A 274 -23.90 8.29 -7.71
CA GLU A 274 -23.48 7.44 -8.81
C GLU A 274 -21.96 7.52 -9.05
N ALA A 275 -21.38 8.72 -9.03
CA ALA A 275 -19.96 8.93 -9.27
C ALA A 275 -19.08 8.23 -8.23
N VAL A 276 -19.50 8.23 -6.96
CA VAL A 276 -18.74 7.62 -5.85
C VAL A 276 -19.08 6.15 -5.61
N ARG A 277 -20.06 5.58 -6.33
CA ARG A 277 -20.53 4.20 -6.12
C ARG A 277 -19.39 3.20 -6.33
N GLY A 278 -19.18 2.34 -5.33
CA GLY A 278 -18.14 1.29 -5.36
C GLY A 278 -16.72 1.80 -5.07
N THR A 279 -16.58 3.04 -4.61
CA THR A 279 -15.30 3.62 -4.17
C THR A 279 -15.25 3.70 -2.63
N GLU A 280 -14.11 4.13 -2.07
CA GLU A 280 -13.97 4.38 -0.63
C GLU A 280 -14.72 5.65 -0.17
N VAL A 281 -15.18 6.49 -1.11
CA VAL A 281 -15.92 7.72 -0.82
C VAL A 281 -17.38 7.40 -0.51
N TYR A 282 -17.89 7.94 0.59
CA TYR A 282 -19.24 7.67 1.03
C TYR A 282 -20.32 8.42 0.23
N GLN A 283 -21.40 7.70 -0.08
CA GLN A 283 -22.64 8.26 -0.61
C GLN A 283 -23.35 9.15 0.43
N LEU A 284 -24.16 10.10 -0.06
CA LEU A 284 -24.86 11.10 0.75
C LEU A 284 -25.78 10.49 1.79
N ALA A 285 -26.41 9.36 1.48
CA ALA A 285 -27.29 8.64 2.39
C ALA A 285 -26.62 8.30 3.74
N ARG A 286 -25.28 8.10 3.75
CA ARG A 286 -24.52 7.82 4.98
C ARG A 286 -24.49 9.00 5.96
N PHE A 287 -24.70 10.23 5.47
CA PHE A 287 -24.72 11.44 6.29
C PHE A 287 -26.15 11.83 6.73
N GLY A 288 -27.16 11.06 6.32
CA GLY A 288 -28.56 11.24 6.70
C GLY A 288 -29.35 12.12 5.73
N THR A 289 -30.68 12.14 5.93
CA THR A 289 -31.62 12.85 5.05
C THR A 289 -31.27 14.34 4.94
N GLY A 290 -31.31 14.86 3.71
CA GLY A 290 -31.02 16.26 3.39
C GLY A 290 -29.53 16.57 3.21
N ALA A 291 -28.63 15.58 3.28
CA ALA A 291 -27.20 15.80 3.09
C ALA A 291 -26.86 16.33 1.69
N ILE A 292 -25.90 17.24 1.64
CA ILE A 292 -25.23 17.71 0.42
C ILE A 292 -23.73 17.44 0.53
N PRO A 293 -22.97 17.32 -0.57
CA PRO A 293 -21.57 16.91 -0.55
C PRO A 293 -20.60 18.05 -0.17
N PHE A 294 -20.96 18.82 0.85
CA PHE A 294 -20.19 19.96 1.34
C PHE A 294 -20.13 19.91 2.87
N ASP A 295 -18.99 20.29 3.41
CA ASP A 295 -18.79 20.42 4.85
C ASP A 295 -18.63 21.91 5.21
N LEU A 296 -19.00 22.27 6.45
CA LEU A 296 -18.58 23.53 7.06
C LEU A 296 -17.46 23.25 8.05
N VAL A 297 -16.43 24.10 8.01
CA VAL A 297 -15.41 24.19 9.06
C VAL A 297 -15.76 25.40 9.93
N ILE A 298 -16.12 25.11 11.19
CA ILE A 298 -16.54 26.11 12.17
C ILE A 298 -15.44 26.19 13.24
N PRO A 299 -14.72 27.31 13.37
CA PRO A 299 -13.66 27.48 14.35
C PRO A 299 -14.10 27.12 15.78
N GLY A 300 -13.33 26.26 16.45
CA GLY A 300 -13.58 25.81 17.82
C GLY A 300 -14.69 24.77 17.96
N VAL A 301 -15.40 24.43 16.88
CA VAL A 301 -16.45 23.40 16.85
C VAL A 301 -16.03 22.21 15.99
N GLY A 302 -15.32 22.47 14.89
CA GLY A 302 -14.75 21.48 13.99
C GLY A 302 -15.43 21.46 12.62
N ARG A 303 -15.22 20.36 11.89
CA ARG A 303 -15.71 20.14 10.52
C ARG A 303 -16.89 19.17 10.51
N GLY A 304 -17.93 19.46 9.73
CA GLY A 304 -19.08 18.56 9.59
C GLY A 304 -19.87 18.74 8.29
N THR A 305 -20.50 17.66 7.83
CA THR A 305 -21.30 17.65 6.60
C THR A 305 -22.60 18.42 6.77
N ILE A 306 -22.94 19.23 5.77
CA ILE A 306 -24.16 20.04 5.75
C ILE A 306 -25.35 19.15 5.40
N ARG A 307 -26.43 19.31 6.16
CA ARG A 307 -27.75 18.80 5.82
C ARG A 307 -28.75 19.94 5.79
N LEU A 308 -29.56 19.97 4.75
CA LEU A 308 -30.59 20.96 4.54
C LEU A 308 -31.96 20.28 4.56
N THR A 309 -32.85 20.81 5.39
CA THR A 309 -34.26 20.43 5.47
C THR A 309 -35.11 21.70 5.42
N PRO A 310 -36.43 21.62 5.19
CA PRO A 310 -37.28 22.80 5.15
C PRO A 310 -37.26 23.66 6.44
N LYS A 311 -36.90 23.08 7.59
CA LYS A 311 -36.93 23.74 8.90
C LYS A 311 -35.56 23.92 9.57
N PHE A 312 -34.54 23.19 9.11
CA PHE A 312 -33.23 23.18 9.76
C PHE A 312 -32.09 23.07 8.76
N LEU A 313 -31.04 23.83 9.02
CA LEU A 313 -29.68 23.54 8.59
C LEU A 313 -29.00 22.78 9.73
N ILE A 314 -28.38 21.65 9.41
CA ILE A 314 -27.66 20.81 10.37
C ILE A 314 -26.22 20.65 9.90
N VAL A 315 -25.26 20.89 10.77
CA VAL A 315 -23.84 20.62 10.51
C VAL A 315 -23.42 19.40 11.32
N MET A 316 -23.08 18.32 10.64
CA MET A 316 -22.76 17.01 11.25
C MET A 316 -21.31 16.97 11.76
N THR A 317 -20.99 17.82 12.73
CA THR A 317 -19.76 17.75 13.54
C THR A 317 -19.88 16.60 14.57
N PRO A 318 -18.84 16.28 15.38
CA PRO A 318 -18.95 15.25 16.43
C PRO A 318 -20.13 15.46 17.38
N GLN A 319 -20.51 16.71 17.60
CA GLN A 319 -21.76 17.10 18.26
C GLN A 319 -22.58 17.94 17.27
N PRO A 320 -23.57 17.34 16.57
CA PRO A 320 -24.29 18.01 15.49
C PRO A 320 -24.88 19.36 15.92
N VAL A 321 -24.66 20.38 15.08
CA VAL A 321 -25.16 21.73 15.35
C VAL A 321 -26.38 22.02 14.49
N PHE A 322 -27.46 22.46 15.13
CA PHE A 322 -28.74 22.76 14.47
C PHE A 322 -28.97 24.27 14.38
N VAL A 323 -29.46 24.71 13.23
CA VAL A 323 -29.86 26.10 12.97
C VAL A 323 -31.29 26.09 12.44
N ALA A 324 -32.22 26.65 13.20
CA ALA A 324 -33.60 26.78 12.79
C ALA A 324 -33.73 27.75 11.61
N LEU A 325 -34.49 27.35 10.60
CA LEU A 325 -34.71 28.12 9.38
C LEU A 325 -36.14 28.69 9.37
N LYS A 326 -36.28 29.89 8.81
CA LYS A 326 -37.59 30.51 8.56
C LYS A 326 -38.22 30.01 7.26
N SER A 327 -37.39 29.63 6.29
CA SER A 327 -37.74 29.10 4.98
C SER A 327 -36.65 28.10 4.55
N PRO A 328 -36.93 27.20 3.59
CA PRO A 328 -35.91 26.37 2.97
C PRO A 328 -34.78 27.23 2.39
N ILE A 329 -33.55 26.69 2.38
CA ILE A 329 -32.40 27.32 1.73
C ILE A 329 -32.35 26.79 0.29
N GLU A 330 -32.53 27.69 -0.67
CA GLU A 330 -32.57 27.38 -2.11
C GLU A 330 -31.48 28.15 -2.89
N SER A 331 -30.73 29.02 -2.23
CA SER A 331 -29.64 29.79 -2.84
C SER A 331 -28.38 29.91 -1.96
N LEU A 332 -27.26 30.25 -2.61
CA LEU A 332 -25.99 30.51 -1.94
C LEU A 332 -26.05 31.72 -0.99
N GLU A 333 -26.76 32.78 -1.39
CA GLU A 333 -26.92 33.99 -0.58
C GLU A 333 -27.64 33.68 0.74
N GLU A 334 -28.73 32.89 0.67
CA GLU A 334 -29.46 32.45 1.85
C GLU A 334 -28.59 31.59 2.78
N LEU A 335 -27.84 30.64 2.20
CA LEU A 335 -26.92 29.80 2.95
C LEU A 335 -25.86 30.65 3.67
N ALA A 336 -25.23 31.59 2.97
CA ALA A 336 -24.24 32.50 3.54
C ALA A 336 -24.81 33.36 4.67
N ALA A 337 -26.00 33.93 4.47
CA ALA A 337 -26.66 34.78 5.46
C ALA A 337 -27.10 34.03 6.72
N VAL A 338 -27.42 32.72 6.62
CA VAL A 338 -27.74 31.87 7.78
C VAL A 338 -26.47 31.47 8.52
N VAL A 339 -25.47 31.00 7.78
CA VAL A 339 -24.22 30.47 8.33
C VAL A 339 -23.42 31.58 9.03
N GLU A 340 -23.21 32.72 8.38
CA GLU A 340 -22.49 33.85 8.96
C GLU A 340 -23.19 34.39 10.23
N ARG A 341 -24.52 34.50 10.21
CA ARG A 341 -25.29 34.97 11.37
C ARG A 341 -25.15 34.05 12.58
N ARG A 342 -25.02 32.75 12.36
CA ARG A 342 -24.96 31.76 13.44
C ARG A 342 -23.54 31.54 13.96
N PHE A 343 -22.56 31.52 13.04
CA PHE A 343 -21.22 31.03 13.30
C PHE A 343 -20.13 32.10 13.14
N GLY A 344 -20.43 33.23 12.49
CA GLY A 344 -19.42 34.21 12.09
C GLY A 344 -18.57 33.69 10.94
N GLU A 345 -17.25 33.73 11.10
CA GLU A 345 -16.29 33.28 10.09
C GLU A 345 -16.26 31.75 10.01
N VAL A 346 -16.49 31.22 8.81
CA VAL A 346 -16.41 29.79 8.51
C VAL A 346 -15.76 29.56 7.16
N ALA A 347 -15.37 28.32 6.89
CA ALA A 347 -15.03 27.87 5.55
C ALA A 347 -16.06 26.85 5.03
N LEU A 348 -16.52 27.05 3.79
CA LEU A 348 -17.37 26.10 3.06
C LEU A 348 -16.50 25.28 2.12
N ILE A 349 -16.45 23.97 2.33
CA ILE A 349 -15.54 23.08 1.61
C ILE A 349 -16.29 21.95 0.92
N GLY A 350 -15.82 21.57 -0.26
CA GLY A 350 -16.31 20.38 -0.95
C GLY A 350 -15.81 19.10 -0.27
N LYS A 351 -16.65 18.07 -0.24
CA LYS A 351 -16.27 16.76 0.26
C LYS A 351 -15.68 15.90 -0.86
N ALA A 352 -14.45 15.43 -0.68
CA ALA A 352 -13.75 14.58 -1.63
C ALA A 352 -13.79 15.17 -3.07
N ILE A 353 -14.57 14.58 -3.96
CA ILE A 353 -14.63 14.90 -5.38
C ILE A 353 -15.23 16.28 -5.70
N THR A 354 -16.01 16.88 -4.79
CA THR A 354 -16.63 18.20 -5.03
C THR A 354 -15.70 19.36 -4.71
N LEU A 355 -14.63 19.16 -3.93
CA LEU A 355 -13.65 20.23 -3.67
C LEU A 355 -12.92 20.66 -4.94
N ILE A 356 -12.54 19.68 -5.78
CA ILE A 356 -11.92 19.93 -7.09
C ILE A 356 -12.91 20.68 -7.99
N SER A 357 -14.19 20.29 -7.97
CA SER A 357 -15.24 20.96 -8.75
C SER A 357 -15.45 22.40 -8.32
N MET A 358 -15.39 22.70 -7.02
CA MET A 358 -15.49 24.05 -6.49
C MET A 358 -14.31 24.92 -6.94
N LEU A 359 -13.08 24.49 -6.65
CA LEU A 359 -11.90 25.33 -6.88
C LEU A 359 -11.54 25.45 -8.37
N SER A 360 -11.81 24.43 -9.19
CA SER A 360 -11.60 24.50 -10.64
C SER A 360 -12.49 25.51 -11.36
N ARG A 361 -13.50 26.09 -10.69
CA ARG A 361 -14.27 27.23 -11.20
C ARG A 361 -13.43 28.49 -11.38
N GLU A 362 -12.38 28.62 -10.58
CA GLU A 362 -11.60 29.85 -10.46
C GLU A 362 -10.11 29.63 -10.73
N PHE A 363 -9.61 28.44 -10.39
CA PHE A 363 -8.18 28.11 -10.43
C PHE A 363 -7.90 26.97 -11.38
N VAL A 364 -6.64 26.86 -11.79
CA VAL A 364 -6.06 25.68 -12.43
C VAL A 364 -5.28 24.94 -11.35
N PHE A 365 -5.66 23.71 -11.02
CA PHE A 365 -4.90 22.94 -10.02
C PHE A 365 -3.53 22.54 -10.56
N ALA A 366 -2.48 22.73 -9.76
CA ALA A 366 -1.14 22.24 -10.03
C ALA A 366 -0.88 20.97 -9.22
N PHE A 367 -0.97 19.81 -9.86
CA PHE A 367 -0.76 18.50 -9.24
C PHE A 367 0.45 17.80 -9.83
N HIS A 368 1.27 17.20 -8.98
CA HIS A 368 2.24 16.22 -9.43
C HIS A 368 1.52 15.04 -10.10
N GLU A 369 2.23 14.34 -10.97
CA GLU A 369 1.73 13.14 -11.64
C GLU A 369 1.25 12.11 -10.60
N HIS A 370 0.10 11.48 -10.88
CA HIS A 370 -0.62 10.59 -9.95
C HIS A 370 -1.14 11.22 -8.63
N ALA A 371 -0.90 12.51 -8.34
CA ALA A 371 -1.44 13.14 -7.13
C ALA A 371 -2.97 13.27 -7.19
N SER A 372 -3.63 13.13 -6.04
CA SER A 372 -5.09 13.14 -5.89
C SER A 372 -5.83 12.01 -6.64
N MET A 373 -6.22 10.98 -5.90
CA MET A 373 -7.09 9.90 -6.39
C MET A 373 -8.50 10.38 -6.79
N TYR A 374 -8.90 11.58 -6.37
CA TYR A 374 -10.27 12.08 -6.57
C TYR A 374 -10.52 12.62 -7.98
N VAL A 375 -9.49 12.91 -8.77
CA VAL A 375 -9.65 13.55 -10.09
C VAL A 375 -10.51 12.73 -11.04
N SER A 376 -10.27 11.42 -11.13
CA SER A 376 -11.05 10.51 -12.00
C SER A 376 -12.52 10.46 -11.58
N HIS A 377 -12.80 10.47 -10.28
CA HIS A 377 -14.16 10.49 -9.74
C HIS A 377 -14.83 11.86 -9.92
N THR A 378 -14.09 12.96 -9.84
CA THR A 378 -14.58 14.30 -10.18
C THR A 378 -14.97 14.39 -11.65
N ARG A 379 -14.15 13.85 -12.57
CA ARG A 379 -14.51 13.79 -14.00
C ARG A 379 -15.79 13.01 -14.22
N ARG A 380 -15.90 11.82 -13.60
CA ARG A 380 -17.11 11.00 -13.66
C ARG A 380 -18.36 11.77 -13.17
N LEU A 381 -18.23 12.56 -12.10
CA LEU A 381 -19.32 13.41 -11.62
C LEU A 381 -19.73 14.45 -12.68
N HIS A 382 -18.76 15.14 -13.29
CA HIS A 382 -19.05 16.14 -14.33
C HIS A 382 -19.74 15.52 -15.54
N ASP A 383 -19.30 14.33 -15.99
CA ASP A 383 -19.93 13.62 -17.10
C ASP A 383 -21.39 13.25 -16.80
N ILE A 384 -21.68 12.79 -15.57
CA ILE A 384 -23.05 12.44 -15.17
C ILE A 384 -23.91 13.71 -15.05
N LEU A 385 -23.37 14.80 -14.50
CA LEU A 385 -24.07 16.08 -14.44
C LEU A 385 -24.42 16.58 -15.85
N LEU A 386 -23.48 16.49 -16.80
CA LEU A 386 -23.69 16.88 -18.18
C LEU A 386 -24.80 16.06 -18.85
N ARG A 387 -24.84 14.73 -18.63
CA ARG A 387 -25.91 13.86 -19.13
C ARG A 387 -27.28 14.21 -18.55
N ASN A 388 -27.32 14.77 -17.34
CA ASN A 388 -28.54 15.27 -16.70
C ASN A 388 -28.85 16.73 -17.07
N GLY A 389 -28.19 17.30 -18.09
CA GLY A 389 -28.44 18.66 -18.57
C GLY A 389 -27.79 19.75 -17.72
N ILE A 390 -26.98 19.40 -16.72
CA ILE A 390 -26.30 20.35 -15.83
C ILE A 390 -24.86 20.55 -16.33
N ARG A 391 -24.60 21.70 -16.94
CA ARG A 391 -23.25 22.05 -17.42
C ARG A 391 -22.41 22.64 -16.29
N VAL A 392 -21.30 21.97 -15.98
CA VAL A 392 -20.28 22.50 -15.07
C VAL A 392 -19.17 23.09 -15.92
N LYS A 393 -18.87 24.37 -15.75
CA LYS A 393 -17.62 24.96 -16.25
C LYS A 393 -16.49 24.67 -15.26
N SER A 394 -15.33 24.29 -15.75
CA SER A 394 -14.16 24.00 -14.91
C SER A 394 -12.89 24.18 -15.73
N ASN A 395 -11.86 24.73 -15.11
CA ASN A 395 -10.52 24.74 -15.67
C ASN A 395 -9.91 23.32 -15.62
N PRO A 396 -8.97 23.00 -16.54
CA PRO A 396 -8.24 21.73 -16.48
C PRO A 396 -7.31 21.69 -15.25
N ILE A 397 -6.73 20.51 -15.01
CA ILE A 397 -5.64 20.32 -14.05
C ILE A 397 -4.31 20.36 -14.81
N LEU A 398 -3.35 21.13 -14.31
CA LEU A 398 -1.96 21.08 -14.75
C LEU A 398 -1.26 19.94 -14.02
N ARG A 399 -0.83 18.93 -14.76
CA ARG A 399 -0.04 17.80 -14.27
C ARG A 399 1.45 18.06 -14.45
N ILE A 400 2.22 17.73 -13.42
CA ILE A 400 3.67 18.00 -13.34
C ILE A 400 4.40 16.67 -13.20
N HIS A 401 5.30 16.36 -14.13
CA HIS A 401 6.17 15.21 -14.04
C HIS A 401 7.62 15.69 -13.90
N LEU A 402 8.24 15.38 -12.76
CA LEU A 402 9.54 15.94 -12.37
C LEU A 402 10.75 15.15 -12.89
N HIS A 403 10.57 13.88 -13.26
CA HIS A 403 11.67 12.97 -13.63
C HIS A 403 12.82 12.96 -12.60
N ALA A 404 12.49 12.91 -11.31
CA ALA A 404 13.48 13.13 -10.24
C ALA A 404 14.68 12.18 -10.33
N TRP A 405 14.47 10.92 -10.73
CA TRP A 405 15.56 9.96 -10.90
C TRP A 405 16.35 10.15 -12.19
N ASP A 406 15.70 10.48 -13.30
CA ASP A 406 16.41 10.77 -14.56
C ASP A 406 17.27 12.06 -14.43
N ALA A 407 16.84 13.02 -13.60
CA ALA A 407 17.56 14.26 -13.34
C ALA A 407 18.89 14.08 -12.57
N LEU A 408 19.11 12.93 -11.92
CA LEU A 408 20.38 12.62 -11.25
C LEU A 408 21.57 12.46 -12.22
N GLU A 409 21.33 12.33 -13.52
CA GLU A 409 22.35 12.33 -14.58
C GLU A 409 23.27 13.56 -14.49
N ALA A 410 22.73 14.70 -14.03
CA ALA A 410 23.44 15.96 -13.87
C ALA A 410 24.38 16.00 -12.63
N THR A 411 24.42 14.93 -11.84
CA THR A 411 25.10 14.90 -10.54
C THR A 411 26.21 13.83 -10.53
N ASP A 412 27.30 14.10 -9.81
CA ASP A 412 28.38 13.14 -9.55
C ASP A 412 28.30 12.50 -8.15
N ARG A 413 27.12 12.59 -7.51
CA ARG A 413 26.89 12.10 -6.15
C ARG A 413 26.79 10.56 -6.12
N TRP A 414 27.17 10.00 -4.98
CA TRP A 414 27.17 8.55 -4.74
C TRP A 414 26.29 8.22 -3.55
N PHE A 415 25.45 7.21 -3.73
CA PHE A 415 24.41 6.83 -2.81
C PHE A 415 24.67 5.44 -2.24
N GLN A 416 24.64 5.34 -0.92
CA GLN A 416 24.54 4.10 -0.18
C GLN A 416 23.08 3.63 -0.24
N LEU A 417 22.85 2.50 -0.90
CA LEU A 417 21.50 1.99 -1.09
C LEU A 417 20.95 1.38 0.21
N PRO A 418 19.65 1.58 0.48
CA PRO A 418 18.97 0.85 1.56
C PRO A 418 19.02 -0.65 1.30
N GLU A 419 18.96 -1.45 2.37
CA GLU A 419 19.13 -2.92 2.31
C GLU A 419 18.26 -3.54 1.21
N GLU A 420 16.99 -3.11 1.14
CA GLU A 420 16.00 -3.60 0.19
C GLU A 420 16.34 -3.30 -1.28
N MET A 421 17.13 -2.26 -1.57
CA MET A 421 17.50 -1.85 -2.93
C MET A 421 18.88 -2.38 -3.37
N ARG A 422 19.73 -2.85 -2.44
CA ARG A 422 21.10 -3.31 -2.78
C ARG A 422 21.10 -4.46 -3.79
N ARG A 423 20.28 -5.48 -3.56
CA ARG A 423 20.18 -6.64 -4.46
C ARG A 423 19.52 -6.28 -5.80
N PRO A 424 18.40 -5.53 -5.83
CA PRO A 424 17.83 -5.03 -7.08
C PRO A 424 18.81 -4.28 -7.98
N PHE A 425 19.65 -3.40 -7.42
CA PHE A 425 20.70 -2.70 -8.18
C PHE A 425 21.98 -3.52 -8.36
N GLY A 426 22.16 -4.62 -7.63
CA GLY A 426 23.35 -5.47 -7.66
C GLY A 426 24.59 -4.85 -7.00
N SER A 427 24.43 -3.77 -6.21
CA SER A 427 25.52 -3.07 -5.54
C SER A 427 25.06 -2.49 -4.21
N GLU A 428 25.99 -2.29 -3.28
CA GLU A 428 25.70 -1.53 -2.05
C GLU A 428 25.69 -0.01 -2.30
N GLN A 429 26.46 0.43 -3.30
CA GLN A 429 26.65 1.84 -3.64
C GLN A 429 26.42 2.07 -5.13
N VAL A 430 25.76 3.17 -5.47
CA VAL A 430 25.51 3.55 -6.87
C VAL A 430 25.68 5.06 -7.05
N SER A 431 26.18 5.48 -8.20
CA SER A 431 26.22 6.90 -8.55
C SER A 431 24.86 7.41 -9.04
N GLY A 432 24.62 8.71 -8.95
CA GLY A 432 23.43 9.36 -9.50
C GLY A 432 23.25 9.10 -11.00
N LYS A 433 24.34 9.15 -11.77
CA LYS A 433 24.36 8.78 -13.20
C LYS A 433 23.92 7.34 -13.45
N THR A 434 24.34 6.40 -12.62
CA THR A 434 23.91 5.00 -12.74
C THR A 434 22.43 4.86 -12.41
N ILE A 435 21.92 5.52 -11.35
CA ILE A 435 20.49 5.52 -11.03
C ILE A 435 19.70 6.04 -12.23
N ALA A 436 20.01 7.24 -12.74
CA ALA A 436 19.32 7.88 -13.84
C ALA A 436 19.18 6.97 -15.09
N ARG A 437 20.25 6.23 -15.42
CA ARG A 437 20.28 5.37 -16.61
C ARG A 437 19.62 3.99 -16.42
N SER A 438 19.53 3.50 -15.19
CA SER A 438 19.21 2.07 -14.94
C SER A 438 17.96 1.83 -14.11
N TRP A 439 17.41 2.82 -13.41
CA TRP A 439 16.32 2.60 -12.46
C TRP A 439 15.07 1.96 -13.11
N LYS A 440 14.71 2.35 -14.35
CA LYS A 440 13.61 1.75 -15.12
C LYS A 440 13.90 0.28 -15.44
N THR A 441 15.10 -0.03 -15.90
CA THR A 441 15.54 -1.41 -16.15
C THR A 441 15.55 -2.25 -14.87
N VAL A 442 15.96 -1.66 -13.73
CA VAL A 442 15.92 -2.32 -12.43
C VAL A 442 14.50 -2.67 -12.03
N ILE A 443 13.53 -1.76 -12.23
CA ILE A 443 12.10 -2.00 -12.01
C ILE A 443 11.61 -3.18 -12.87
N GLU A 444 11.89 -3.16 -14.17
CA GLU A 444 11.49 -4.23 -15.09
C GLU A 444 12.05 -5.59 -14.66
N GLN A 445 13.33 -5.63 -14.27
CA GLN A 445 13.97 -6.85 -13.76
C GLN A 445 13.34 -7.33 -12.45
N GLN A 446 12.96 -6.40 -11.55
CA GLN A 446 12.27 -6.76 -10.32
C GLN A 446 10.86 -7.29 -10.59
N GLN A 447 10.14 -6.73 -11.57
CA GLN A 447 8.83 -7.25 -11.98
C GLN A 447 8.95 -8.69 -12.51
N GLN A 448 9.96 -8.96 -13.35
CA GLN A 448 10.27 -10.32 -13.80
C GLN A 448 10.61 -11.27 -12.65
N ASN A 449 11.32 -10.79 -11.61
CA ASN A 449 11.62 -11.58 -10.43
C ASN A 449 10.34 -11.91 -9.62
N LEU A 450 9.39 -10.97 -9.51
CA LEU A 450 8.09 -11.23 -8.90
C LEU A 450 7.30 -12.31 -9.66
N ASP A 451 7.27 -12.23 -10.98
CA ASP A 451 6.63 -13.25 -11.83
C ASP A 451 7.27 -14.64 -11.66
N ARG A 452 8.62 -14.70 -11.66
CA ARG A 452 9.35 -15.95 -11.41
C ARG A 452 9.04 -16.53 -10.03
N MET A 453 8.93 -15.69 -9.01
CA MET A 453 8.55 -16.14 -7.67
C MET A 453 7.13 -16.67 -7.66
N ARG A 454 6.15 -15.95 -8.21
CA ARG A 454 4.75 -16.39 -8.36
C ARG A 454 4.66 -17.78 -9.00
N ASP A 455 5.42 -18.01 -10.07
CA ASP A 455 5.36 -19.25 -10.84
C ASP A 455 6.05 -20.43 -10.14
N ALA A 456 6.95 -20.16 -9.18
CA ALA A 456 7.62 -21.17 -8.36
C ALA A 456 6.68 -21.75 -7.27
N ARG A 457 5.63 -22.44 -7.69
CA ARG A 457 4.58 -22.98 -6.79
C ARG A 457 5.00 -24.22 -5.99
N ARG A 458 5.98 -24.98 -6.47
CA ARG A 458 6.48 -26.19 -5.79
C ARG A 458 7.79 -25.90 -5.06
N PRO A 459 8.06 -26.50 -3.89
CA PRO A 459 9.28 -26.19 -3.13
C PRO A 459 10.58 -26.45 -3.92
N ARG A 460 10.61 -27.50 -4.74
CA ARG A 460 11.70 -27.78 -5.68
C ARG A 460 11.97 -26.60 -6.62
N GLN A 461 10.91 -26.08 -7.26
CA GLN A 461 11.00 -24.95 -8.17
C GLN A 461 11.43 -23.68 -7.44
N LEU A 462 10.95 -23.48 -6.20
CA LEU A 462 11.33 -22.34 -5.38
C LEU A 462 12.83 -22.35 -5.07
N VAL A 463 13.39 -23.47 -4.61
CA VAL A 463 14.83 -23.58 -4.33
C VAL A 463 15.67 -23.35 -5.59
N GLN A 464 15.26 -23.93 -6.74
CA GLN A 464 15.92 -23.70 -8.03
C GLN A 464 15.85 -22.23 -8.49
N THR A 465 14.70 -21.57 -8.26
CA THR A 465 14.51 -20.15 -8.60
C THR A 465 15.37 -19.26 -7.71
N LEU A 466 15.46 -19.56 -6.41
CA LEU A 466 16.34 -18.87 -5.47
C LEU A 466 17.82 -19.07 -5.83
N ALA A 467 18.22 -20.25 -6.29
CA ALA A 467 19.58 -20.50 -6.79
C ALA A 467 19.92 -19.59 -7.98
N ARG A 468 19.00 -19.45 -8.95
CA ARG A 468 19.23 -18.55 -10.10
C ARG A 468 19.28 -17.07 -9.72
N ILE A 469 18.48 -16.64 -8.74
CA ILE A 469 18.37 -15.22 -8.38
C ILE A 469 19.44 -14.79 -7.37
N LYS A 470 19.76 -15.63 -6.38
CA LYS A 470 20.69 -15.28 -5.29
C LYS A 470 22.04 -15.99 -5.38
N GLY A 471 22.15 -17.09 -6.13
CA GLY A 471 23.36 -17.90 -6.18
C GLY A 471 23.81 -18.41 -4.80
N GLY A 472 25.09 -18.78 -4.73
CA GLY A 472 25.78 -19.09 -3.48
C GLY A 472 25.15 -20.28 -2.74
N ARG A 473 24.67 -20.05 -1.52
CA ARG A 473 24.13 -21.13 -0.65
C ARG A 473 22.93 -21.90 -1.23
N TRP A 474 22.23 -21.36 -2.21
CA TRP A 474 21.01 -21.98 -2.74
C TRP A 474 21.27 -23.11 -3.74
N GLU A 475 22.42 -23.10 -4.41
CA GLU A 475 22.87 -24.19 -5.27
C GLU A 475 23.09 -25.49 -4.48
N PRO A 476 23.94 -25.53 -3.43
CA PRO A 476 24.14 -26.74 -2.64
C PRO A 476 22.88 -27.14 -1.85
N LEU A 477 22.05 -26.18 -1.40
CA LEU A 477 20.75 -26.51 -0.78
C LEU A 477 19.77 -27.13 -1.76
N GLY A 478 19.83 -26.75 -3.05
CA GLY A 478 19.08 -27.40 -4.12
C GLY A 478 19.50 -28.85 -4.30
N GLU A 479 20.80 -29.10 -4.38
CA GLU A 479 21.34 -30.47 -4.48
C GLU A 479 20.99 -31.32 -3.25
N GLU A 480 21.12 -30.74 -2.04
CA GLU A 480 20.71 -31.38 -0.79
C GLU A 480 19.22 -31.74 -0.82
N TYR A 481 18.36 -30.82 -1.25
CA TYR A 481 16.92 -31.04 -1.36
C TYR A 481 16.57 -32.18 -2.32
N GLU A 482 17.23 -32.26 -3.47
CA GLU A 482 17.04 -33.35 -4.44
C GLU A 482 17.46 -34.69 -3.86
N LYS A 483 18.62 -34.74 -3.19
CA LYS A 483 19.12 -35.96 -2.53
C LYS A 483 18.15 -36.46 -1.46
N LEU A 484 17.67 -35.57 -0.59
CA LEU A 484 16.68 -35.88 0.44
C LEU A 484 15.35 -36.34 -0.18
N SER A 485 14.93 -35.71 -1.28
CA SER A 485 13.71 -36.08 -2.00
C SER A 485 13.82 -37.47 -2.64
N ALA A 486 14.97 -37.79 -3.24
CA ALA A 486 15.25 -39.10 -3.80
C ALA A 486 15.29 -40.19 -2.72
N GLN A 487 15.93 -39.93 -1.58
CA GLN A 487 15.94 -40.84 -0.42
C GLN A 487 14.53 -41.14 0.09
N LEU A 488 13.71 -40.10 0.30
CA LEU A 488 12.33 -40.26 0.76
C LEU A 488 11.44 -40.94 -0.29
N GLN A 489 11.71 -40.73 -1.57
CA GLN A 489 11.00 -41.43 -2.65
C GLN A 489 11.37 -42.92 -2.69
N ALA A 490 12.65 -43.28 -2.52
CA ALA A 490 13.08 -44.66 -2.43
C ALA A 490 12.47 -45.38 -1.21
N LEU A 491 12.35 -44.70 -0.07
CA LEU A 491 11.65 -45.22 1.12
C LEU A 491 10.16 -45.46 0.85
N ARG A 492 9.49 -44.55 0.12
CA ARG A 492 8.09 -44.72 -0.30
C ARG A 492 7.91 -45.93 -1.21
N THR A 493 8.80 -46.13 -2.17
CA THR A 493 8.78 -47.31 -3.06
C THR A 493 8.92 -48.59 -2.24
N ARG A 494 9.93 -48.68 -1.36
CA ARG A 494 10.11 -49.84 -0.48
C ARG A 494 8.88 -50.12 0.40
N THR A 495 8.29 -49.08 0.97
CA THR A 495 7.06 -49.21 1.77
C THR A 495 5.90 -49.74 0.93
N ARG A 496 5.75 -49.24 -0.30
CA ARG A 496 4.71 -49.71 -1.22
C ARG A 496 4.90 -51.18 -1.57
N ASP A 497 6.13 -51.62 -1.82
CA ASP A 497 6.44 -53.01 -2.12
C ASP A 497 6.12 -53.93 -0.93
N ILE A 498 6.48 -53.52 0.30
CA ILE A 498 6.09 -54.24 1.51
C ILE A 498 4.55 -54.27 1.66
N GLY A 499 3.86 -53.18 1.33
CA GLY A 499 2.40 -53.11 1.31
C GLY A 499 1.78 -54.13 0.34
N GLN A 500 2.36 -54.30 -0.86
CA GLN A 500 1.95 -55.32 -1.81
C GLN A 500 2.20 -56.74 -1.26
N GLN A 501 3.32 -56.97 -0.59
CA GLN A 501 3.59 -58.26 0.06
C GLN A 501 2.59 -58.58 1.18
N ILE A 502 2.23 -57.57 2.00
CA ILE A 502 1.18 -57.71 3.03
C ILE A 502 -0.16 -58.10 2.40
N ALA A 503 -0.55 -57.45 1.29
CA ALA A 503 -1.76 -57.80 0.56
C ALA A 503 -1.72 -59.26 0.06
N GLY A 504 -0.57 -59.71 -0.45
CA GLY A 504 -0.35 -61.11 -0.85
C GLY A 504 -0.47 -62.10 0.32
N VAL A 505 0.08 -61.78 1.49
CA VAL A 505 -0.06 -62.62 2.70
C VAL A 505 -1.53 -62.68 3.16
N TYR A 506 -2.29 -61.59 3.04
CA TYR A 506 -3.73 -61.61 3.32
C TYR A 506 -4.52 -62.49 2.35
N GLU A 507 -4.15 -62.51 1.07
CA GLU A 507 -4.73 -63.43 0.09
C GLU A 507 -4.39 -64.90 0.43
N GLN A 508 -3.13 -65.17 0.79
CA GLN A 508 -2.70 -66.50 1.23
C GLN A 508 -3.47 -66.97 2.48
N LEU A 509 -3.65 -66.11 3.47
CA LEU A 509 -4.45 -66.41 4.67
C LEU A 509 -5.92 -66.67 4.35
N ARG A 510 -6.48 -65.99 3.33
CA ARG A 510 -7.83 -66.26 2.83
C ARG A 510 -7.91 -67.64 2.15
N SER A 511 -6.95 -67.99 1.31
CA SER A 511 -6.86 -69.34 0.68
C SER A 511 -6.75 -70.44 1.73
N ILE A 512 -5.81 -70.33 2.68
CA ILE A 512 -5.62 -71.32 3.75
C ILE A 512 -6.91 -71.51 4.56
N LYS A 513 -7.66 -70.43 4.81
CA LYS A 513 -8.97 -70.52 5.49
C LYS A 513 -10.00 -71.27 4.66
N ALA A 514 -10.07 -71.00 3.36
CA ALA A 514 -10.98 -71.70 2.44
C ALA A 514 -10.63 -73.20 2.33
N ASP A 515 -9.34 -73.51 2.18
CA ASP A 515 -8.83 -74.89 2.09
C ASP A 515 -9.09 -75.65 3.39
N TRP A 516 -8.84 -75.03 4.55
CA TRP A 516 -9.19 -75.62 5.84
C TRP A 516 -10.69 -75.91 5.92
N GLN A 517 -11.55 -74.94 5.61
CA GLN A 517 -13.00 -75.15 5.63
C GLN A 517 -13.49 -76.23 4.68
N LYS A 518 -12.81 -76.43 3.54
CA LYS A 518 -13.07 -77.53 2.60
C LYS A 518 -12.64 -78.87 3.20
N LEU A 519 -11.43 -78.93 3.76
CA LEU A 519 -10.86 -80.16 4.31
C LEU A 519 -11.62 -80.65 5.56
N GLU A 520 -12.11 -79.75 6.42
CA GLU A 520 -12.98 -80.11 7.56
C GLU A 520 -14.34 -80.64 7.09
N ARG A 521 -14.89 -80.09 5.99
CA ARG A 521 -16.11 -80.62 5.38
C ARG A 521 -15.89 -82.03 4.83
N GLU A 522 -14.84 -82.23 4.05
CA GLU A 522 -14.47 -83.54 3.49
C GLU A 522 -14.18 -84.58 4.58
N LYS A 523 -13.45 -84.19 5.64
CA LYS A 523 -13.22 -85.03 6.82
C LYS A 523 -14.54 -85.38 7.50
N GLY A 524 -15.43 -84.41 7.73
CA GLY A 524 -16.74 -84.64 8.32
C GLY A 524 -17.63 -85.58 7.48
N ASP A 525 -17.63 -85.41 6.15
CA ASP A 525 -18.35 -86.29 5.22
C ASP A 525 -17.79 -87.72 5.24
N HIS A 526 -16.46 -87.87 5.23
CA HIS A 526 -15.80 -89.16 5.36
C HIS A 526 -16.12 -89.84 6.71
N PHE A 527 -16.10 -89.10 7.82
CA PHE A 527 -16.50 -89.63 9.13
C PHE A 527 -17.97 -90.06 9.16
N ARG A 528 -18.89 -89.27 8.59
CA ARG A 528 -20.32 -89.63 8.50
C ARG A 528 -20.55 -90.91 7.69
N ARG A 529 -19.84 -91.08 6.57
CA ARG A 529 -19.93 -92.28 5.72
C ARG A 529 -19.38 -93.53 6.39
N THR A 530 -18.26 -93.41 7.10
CA THR A 530 -17.52 -94.54 7.70
C THR A 530 -18.00 -94.93 9.11
N HIS A 531 -18.74 -94.06 9.80
CA HIS A 531 -19.33 -94.38 11.11
C HIS A 531 -20.61 -95.21 10.99
N ALA A 532 -21.28 -95.17 9.84
CA ALA A 532 -22.48 -95.97 9.55
C ALA A 532 -22.18 -97.48 9.38
N SER A 533 -20.93 -97.86 9.09
CA SER A 533 -20.51 -99.24 8.80
C SER A 533 -19.97 -100.03 10.01
N GLY A 534 -20.11 -99.51 11.24
CA GLY A 534 -19.85 -100.26 12.48
C GLY A 534 -18.38 -100.40 12.91
N GLN A 535 -17.43 -100.62 11.99
CA GLN A 535 -15.98 -100.57 12.26
C GLN A 535 -15.19 -99.97 11.08
N PRO A 536 -14.29 -98.99 11.31
CA PRO A 536 -13.49 -98.39 10.24
C PRO A 536 -12.48 -99.39 9.66
N SER A 537 -12.37 -99.45 8.34
CA SER A 537 -11.35 -100.26 7.65
C SER A 537 -9.95 -99.68 7.84
N LEU A 538 -8.91 -100.46 7.54
CA LEU A 538 -7.51 -99.98 7.54
C LEU A 538 -7.33 -98.77 6.61
N ASP A 539 -8.05 -98.72 5.49
CA ASP A 539 -8.02 -97.60 4.55
C ASP A 539 -8.71 -96.34 5.12
N ASP A 540 -9.77 -96.50 5.92
CA ASP A 540 -10.43 -95.38 6.60
C ASP A 540 -9.54 -94.79 7.71
N VAL A 541 -8.83 -95.64 8.44
CA VAL A 541 -7.85 -95.20 9.44
C VAL A 541 -6.73 -94.40 8.76
N LYS A 542 -6.26 -94.86 7.59
CA LYS A 542 -5.25 -94.17 6.78
C LYS A 542 -5.76 -92.83 6.25
N ALA A 543 -6.97 -92.78 5.68
CA ALA A 543 -7.58 -91.54 5.18
C ALA A 543 -7.82 -90.50 6.31
N ARG A 544 -8.22 -90.95 7.50
CA ARG A 544 -8.36 -90.09 8.69
C ARG A 544 -7.01 -89.54 9.17
N ALA A 545 -5.95 -90.35 9.11
CA ALA A 545 -4.59 -89.89 9.39
C ALA A 545 -4.14 -88.84 8.37
N GLU A 546 -4.42 -89.04 7.07
CA GLU A 546 -4.12 -88.07 6.01
C GLU A 546 -4.86 -86.74 6.18
N PHE A 547 -6.16 -86.75 6.55
CA PHE A 547 -6.88 -85.52 6.86
C PHE A 547 -6.28 -84.78 8.06
N THR A 548 -5.86 -85.53 9.08
CA THR A 548 -5.27 -84.95 10.29
C THR A 548 -3.91 -84.32 9.99
N GLU A 549 -3.08 -84.97 9.18
CA GLU A 549 -1.80 -84.40 8.72
C GLU A 549 -2.01 -83.19 7.80
N ARG A 550 -2.94 -83.21 6.85
CA ARG A 550 -3.26 -82.03 6.03
C ARG A 550 -3.80 -80.84 6.83
N ILE A 551 -4.62 -81.07 7.85
CA ILE A 551 -5.06 -80.00 8.78
C ILE A 551 -3.87 -79.46 9.58
N ARG A 552 -2.95 -80.34 10.01
CA ARG A 552 -1.72 -79.96 10.70
C ARG A 552 -0.82 -79.11 9.80
N GLU A 553 -0.67 -79.47 8.53
CA GLU A 553 0.03 -78.69 7.51
C GLU A 553 -0.60 -77.31 7.31
N LEU A 554 -1.92 -77.22 7.13
CA LEU A 554 -2.62 -75.93 7.00
C LEU A 554 -2.49 -75.06 8.26
N ARG A 555 -2.47 -75.66 9.46
CA ARG A 555 -2.17 -74.94 10.72
C ARG A 555 -0.76 -74.37 10.74
N LEU A 556 0.23 -75.16 10.30
CA LEU A 556 1.63 -74.72 10.20
C LEU A 556 1.78 -73.59 9.17
N GLN A 557 1.17 -73.73 8.00
CA GLN A 557 1.15 -72.69 6.96
C GLN A 557 0.47 -71.40 7.45
N ARG A 558 -0.66 -71.50 8.16
CA ARG A 558 -1.33 -70.34 8.76
C ARG A 558 -0.47 -69.65 9.81
N LYS A 559 0.22 -70.42 10.65
CA LYS A 559 1.15 -69.88 11.66
C LYS A 559 2.32 -69.15 10.98
N ALA A 560 2.91 -69.75 9.95
CA ALA A 560 3.98 -69.14 9.16
C ALA A 560 3.54 -67.86 8.46
N ALA A 561 2.36 -67.86 7.83
CA ALA A 561 1.81 -66.67 7.17
C ALA A 561 1.53 -65.52 8.17
N ARG A 562 1.04 -65.84 9.39
CA ARG A 562 0.86 -64.84 10.45
C ARG A 562 2.17 -64.27 10.98
N ALA A 563 3.20 -65.10 11.15
CA ALA A 563 4.54 -64.65 11.53
C ALA A 563 5.10 -63.70 10.47
N ARG A 564 5.04 -64.09 9.19
CA ARG A 564 5.45 -63.25 8.06
C ARG A 564 4.71 -61.91 8.02
N LEU A 565 3.40 -61.89 8.30
CA LEU A 565 2.63 -60.65 8.39
C LEU A 565 3.11 -59.72 9.51
N ALA A 566 3.45 -60.27 10.69
CA ALA A 566 3.99 -59.51 11.80
C ALA A 566 5.37 -58.92 11.44
N ASP A 567 6.23 -59.70 10.80
CA ASP A 567 7.56 -59.27 10.35
C ASP A 567 7.49 -58.13 9.34
N LEU A 568 6.61 -58.23 8.33
CA LEU A 568 6.41 -57.17 7.32
C LEU A 568 5.88 -55.87 7.95
N ARG A 569 4.99 -55.95 8.94
CA ARG A 569 4.50 -54.77 9.67
C ARG A 569 5.59 -54.14 10.53
N ALA A 570 6.41 -54.95 11.21
CA ALA A 570 7.57 -54.48 11.95
C ALA A 570 8.63 -53.85 11.02
N GLN A 571 8.74 -54.33 9.77
CA GLN A 571 9.62 -53.74 8.77
C GLN A 571 9.14 -52.35 8.32
N ILE A 572 7.82 -52.16 8.07
CA ILE A 572 7.26 -50.82 7.79
C ILE A 572 7.52 -49.86 8.95
N ALA A 573 7.28 -50.29 10.19
CA ALA A 573 7.49 -49.45 11.36
C ALA A 573 8.97 -49.02 11.47
N ARG A 574 9.91 -49.95 11.27
CA ARG A 574 11.36 -49.67 11.25
C ARG A 574 11.76 -48.69 10.14
N GLU A 575 11.23 -48.84 8.93
CA GLU A 575 11.52 -47.94 7.80
C GLU A 575 10.95 -46.52 8.02
N PHE A 576 9.83 -46.37 8.73
CA PHE A 576 9.25 -45.06 9.03
C PHE A 576 9.92 -44.34 10.20
N GLN A 577 10.34 -45.08 11.21
CA GLN A 577 10.89 -44.57 12.47
C GLN A 577 12.42 -44.54 12.50
N CYS A 578 13.11 -44.97 11.44
CA CYS A 578 14.57 -44.87 11.42
C CYS A 578 14.99 -43.39 11.48
N GLU A 579 16.01 -43.10 12.29
CA GLU A 579 16.53 -41.74 12.50
C GLU A 579 16.85 -41.05 11.17
N SER A 580 17.43 -41.77 10.22
CA SER A 580 17.76 -41.24 8.89
C SER A 580 16.53 -40.73 8.14
N ALA A 581 15.38 -41.41 8.21
CA ALA A 581 14.15 -40.97 7.53
C ALA A 581 13.49 -39.79 8.26
N ILE A 582 13.57 -39.75 9.60
CA ILE A 582 13.08 -38.61 10.40
C ILE A 582 13.93 -37.37 10.09
N ALA A 583 15.25 -37.48 10.22
CA ALA A 583 16.21 -36.43 9.93
C ALA A 583 16.06 -35.91 8.48
N ALA A 584 15.88 -36.80 7.50
CA ALA A 584 15.68 -36.39 6.11
C ALA A 584 14.37 -35.59 5.92
N ARG A 585 13.29 -35.93 6.62
CA ARG A 585 12.01 -35.19 6.55
C ARG A 585 12.12 -33.83 7.24
N GLU A 586 12.79 -33.77 8.38
CA GLU A 586 13.01 -32.54 9.15
C GLU A 586 13.89 -31.58 8.37
N ARG A 587 15.06 -32.04 7.91
CA ARG A 587 15.98 -31.24 7.11
C ARG A 587 15.33 -30.74 5.83
N ARG A 588 14.55 -31.58 5.12
CA ARG A 588 13.80 -31.13 3.95
C ARG A 588 12.77 -30.05 4.31
N ARG A 589 12.08 -30.14 5.44
CA ARG A 589 11.13 -29.12 5.90
C ARG A 589 11.83 -27.81 6.27
N GLU A 590 13.02 -27.89 6.87
CA GLU A 590 13.85 -26.72 7.17
C GLU A 590 14.27 -25.99 5.90
N ILE A 591 14.79 -26.71 4.90
CA ILE A 591 15.16 -26.12 3.60
C ILE A 591 13.95 -25.40 2.97
N VAL A 592 12.76 -26.01 3.00
CA VAL A 592 11.54 -25.37 2.49
C VAL A 592 11.18 -24.12 3.30
N ARG A 593 11.29 -24.15 4.63
CA ARG A 593 11.02 -22.98 5.46
C ARG A 593 12.00 -21.85 5.19
N GLU A 594 13.29 -22.17 5.07
CA GLU A 594 14.32 -21.21 4.68
C GLU A 594 14.04 -20.61 3.30
N ALA A 595 13.60 -21.43 2.34
CA ALA A 595 13.26 -21.00 1.00
C ALA A 595 12.07 -20.03 0.99
N GLU A 596 11.01 -20.29 1.77
CA GLU A 596 9.87 -19.38 1.87
C GLU A 596 10.24 -18.06 2.56
N MET A 597 11.12 -18.09 3.57
CA MET A 597 11.65 -16.86 4.18
C MET A 597 12.53 -16.06 3.21
N ALA A 598 13.30 -16.74 2.37
CA ALA A 598 14.10 -16.10 1.33
C ALA A 598 13.23 -15.53 0.22
N ARG A 599 12.15 -16.23 -0.16
CA ARG A 599 11.12 -15.76 -1.08
C ARG A 599 10.51 -14.45 -0.58
N LEU A 600 10.10 -14.41 0.69
CA LEU A 600 9.57 -13.21 1.33
C LEU A 600 10.53 -12.03 1.17
N ARG A 601 11.81 -12.20 1.51
CA ARG A 601 12.82 -11.14 1.34
C ARG A 601 12.97 -10.73 -0.12
N VAL A 602 13.02 -11.71 -1.03
CA VAL A 602 13.18 -11.41 -2.47
C VAL A 602 12.04 -10.56 -2.99
N VAL A 603 10.81 -10.94 -2.63
CA VAL A 603 9.57 -10.26 -3.01
C VAL A 603 9.47 -8.89 -2.35
N ARG A 604 9.81 -8.77 -1.06
CA ARG A 604 9.80 -7.49 -0.31
C ARG A 604 10.68 -6.44 -0.98
N ASP A 605 11.96 -6.76 -1.16
CA ASP A 605 12.95 -5.89 -1.79
C ASP A 605 12.51 -5.44 -3.20
N ALA A 606 11.95 -6.36 -3.99
CA ALA A 606 11.43 -6.07 -5.33
C ALA A 606 10.25 -5.11 -5.27
N LEU A 607 9.25 -5.38 -4.42
CA LEU A 607 8.07 -4.53 -4.27
C LEU A 607 8.42 -3.14 -3.72
N ILE A 608 9.33 -3.04 -2.75
CA ILE A 608 9.82 -1.76 -2.24
C ILE A 608 10.56 -1.01 -3.33
N THR A 609 11.47 -1.65 -4.06
CA THR A 609 12.23 -1.00 -5.12
C THR A 609 11.32 -0.44 -6.20
N ILE A 610 10.35 -1.22 -6.68
CA ILE A 610 9.40 -0.78 -7.70
C ILE A 610 8.59 0.41 -7.19
N ARG A 611 7.86 0.23 -6.10
CA ARG A 611 6.91 1.24 -5.61
C ARG A 611 7.61 2.51 -5.16
N ALA A 612 8.71 2.39 -4.42
CA ALA A 612 9.41 3.54 -3.90
C ALA A 612 10.03 4.37 -5.03
N LEU A 613 10.70 3.73 -6.00
CA LEU A 613 11.29 4.46 -7.13
C LEU A 613 10.23 5.13 -7.99
N GLU A 614 9.14 4.44 -8.34
CA GLU A 614 8.05 5.04 -9.14
C GLU A 614 7.41 6.24 -8.42
N GLN A 615 7.08 6.09 -7.14
CA GLN A 615 6.42 7.15 -6.37
C GLN A 615 7.32 8.37 -6.16
N SER A 616 8.56 8.14 -5.73
CA SER A 616 9.49 9.23 -5.44
C SER A 616 10.08 9.88 -6.71
N ASN A 617 10.00 9.23 -7.88
CA ASN A 617 10.31 9.88 -9.15
C ASN A 617 9.37 11.05 -9.45
N VAL A 618 8.10 10.92 -9.03
CA VAL A 618 7.06 11.92 -9.30
C VAL A 618 6.77 12.83 -8.12
N ARG A 619 6.98 12.34 -6.89
CA ARG A 619 6.70 13.07 -5.64
C ARG A 619 7.87 12.92 -4.64
N PRO A 620 9.09 13.35 -4.99
CA PRO A 620 10.23 13.35 -4.07
C PRO A 620 10.05 14.41 -2.98
N SER A 621 10.66 14.23 -1.81
CA SER A 621 10.73 15.33 -0.83
C SER A 621 11.59 16.47 -1.38
N ALA A 622 11.09 17.69 -1.26
CA ALA A 622 11.72 18.88 -1.82
C ALA A 622 13.12 19.18 -1.25
N TRP A 623 13.39 18.80 0.01
CA TRP A 623 14.72 19.01 0.61
C TRP A 623 15.77 17.99 0.19
N TRP A 624 15.43 16.92 -0.54
CA TRP A 624 16.45 16.00 -1.02
C TRP A 624 17.45 16.71 -1.95
N MET A 625 16.95 17.60 -2.80
CA MET A 625 17.75 18.31 -3.80
C MET A 625 18.85 19.15 -3.15
N PRO A 626 18.58 20.08 -2.21
CA PRO A 626 19.63 20.83 -1.55
C PRO A 626 20.54 19.96 -0.67
N LEU A 627 20.02 18.89 -0.02
CA LEU A 627 20.85 18.02 0.81
C LEU A 627 21.85 17.18 0.00
N VAL A 628 21.43 16.68 -1.17
CA VAL A 628 22.24 15.81 -2.03
C VAL A 628 23.13 16.64 -2.95
N THR A 629 22.62 17.76 -3.45
CA THR A 629 23.35 18.67 -4.34
C THR A 629 23.16 20.13 -3.89
N PRO A 630 23.93 20.60 -2.90
CA PRO A 630 23.86 22.00 -2.45
C PRO A 630 24.19 23.03 -3.55
N ASP A 631 24.89 22.61 -4.61
CA ASP A 631 25.21 23.43 -5.79
C ASP A 631 24.03 23.60 -6.77
N GLY A 632 22.90 22.97 -6.48
CA GLY A 632 21.67 23.02 -7.27
C GLY A 632 21.72 22.21 -8.57
N SER A 633 22.71 21.33 -8.76
CA SER A 633 22.81 20.53 -10.00
C SER A 633 21.58 19.64 -10.22
N TRP A 634 21.07 18.99 -9.18
CA TRP A 634 19.89 18.12 -9.30
C TRP A 634 18.61 18.91 -9.59
N ILE A 635 18.35 20.02 -8.89
CA ILE A 635 17.15 20.83 -9.09
C ILE A 635 17.13 21.48 -10.48
N ARG A 636 18.29 21.91 -11.01
CA ARG A 636 18.42 22.35 -12.41
C ARG A 636 18.08 21.22 -13.38
N GLY A 637 18.60 20.02 -13.13
CA GLY A 637 18.29 18.83 -13.93
C GLY A 637 16.79 18.49 -13.97
N ILE A 638 16.08 18.68 -12.84
CA ILE A 638 14.62 18.55 -12.74
C ILE A 638 13.93 19.64 -13.56
N LYS A 639 14.33 20.91 -13.40
CA LYS A 639 13.76 22.03 -14.15
C LYS A 639 13.83 21.80 -15.67
N GLU A 640 14.97 21.33 -16.17
CA GLU A 640 15.19 21.07 -17.59
C GLU A 640 14.36 19.90 -18.14
N ARG A 641 14.06 18.89 -17.32
CA ARG A 641 13.33 17.67 -17.72
C ARG A 641 11.86 17.70 -17.35
N MET A 642 11.39 18.75 -16.67
CA MET A 642 10.01 18.85 -16.21
C MET A 642 9.05 18.75 -17.39
N GLU A 643 8.14 17.79 -17.34
CA GLU A 643 7.04 17.69 -18.30
C GLU A 643 5.77 18.25 -17.67
N LEU A 644 4.98 18.93 -18.51
CA LEU A 644 3.65 19.42 -18.17
C LEU A 644 2.64 18.80 -19.12
N ARG A 645 1.44 18.52 -18.63
CA ARG A 645 0.28 18.16 -19.45
C ARG A 645 -1.01 18.66 -18.81
N LEU A 646 -2.02 18.91 -19.62
CA LEU A 646 -3.37 19.21 -19.13
C LEU A 646 -4.16 17.92 -18.95
N GLU A 647 -4.88 17.83 -17.84
CA GLU A 647 -5.87 16.80 -17.59
C GLU A 647 -7.27 17.44 -17.50
N PRO A 648 -8.18 17.14 -18.44
CA PRO A 648 -9.51 17.75 -18.45
C PRO A 648 -10.39 17.19 -17.32
N LEU A 649 -11.29 18.00 -16.79
CA LEU A 649 -12.26 17.59 -15.75
C LEU A 649 -13.62 17.17 -16.32
N ILE A 650 -13.80 17.24 -17.63
CA ILE A 650 -14.99 16.79 -18.35
C ILE A 650 -14.52 15.87 -19.46
N GLY A 651 -15.17 14.72 -19.65
CA GLY A 651 -14.91 13.85 -20.79
C GLY A 651 -15.29 14.52 -22.10
N GLU A 652 -14.59 14.19 -23.19
CA GLU A 652 -15.06 14.55 -24.53
C GLU A 652 -16.45 13.92 -24.73
N ALA A 653 -17.44 14.74 -25.12
CA ALA A 653 -18.77 14.25 -25.42
C ALA A 653 -18.65 13.24 -26.57
N THR A 654 -18.90 11.97 -26.27
CA THR A 654 -18.94 10.88 -27.26
C THR A 654 -20.31 10.80 -27.89
#